data_AF-A0A8A4TP71-F1
#
_entry.id   AF-A0A8A4TP71-F1
#
_cell.length_a   1.000
_cell.length_b   1.000
_cell.length_c   1.000
_cell.angle_alpha   90.00
_cell.angle_beta   90.00
_cell.angle_gamma   90.00
#
_symmetry.space_group_name_H-M   'P 1'
#
loop_
_entity.id
_entity.type
_entity.pdbx_description
1 polymer ?
#
loop_
_entity_poly.entity_id
_entity_poly.type
_entity_poly.pdbx_seq_one_letter_code
_entity_poly.pdbx_strand_id
1 'polypeptide(L)'
;MRSLIRLMFLLALTAVAVSLLRDLKRDWIAGRGFQNQYQRTRDAVSSLTYRLDEGHDLGFAVPPATTSMRLVVNGVVGRKHADPDKEFAFELGYRWRDGEGKVLHSGTYHFLSRISRDPAGVAERPPQFFEDRRWQPTDGRASIFHVGDWDELPETLSFSLTSRDAEIDYLVLRCYALEQLPEDEAGQAWNRIPRRQRRELARDNIYPASRLNDAERAGLMRTRWRPLGPTGIMGRDYATQALYTEDRANPVRSSHPQAALGNGLDLAPQHAATYVLEKTENALQLELVTAPDSGPVTVEVSQSGQGLPVFRRFVLGGGRHELGDWSAGLLTLRVDRPAHLALWRDDTLVNLSGFTTPSYLSGPDRVLEYGFHSEAGAGLRLDLRAPAPADSITWQYSFLDERGQVLADGQSPYLREPSPYLIAESDRPEFDRLSDTARWFFRLPAGARHLRLASSAPLLVSAYVRPANWVFREVEEQGADQWFSLRPEIGRDEKVLIRVLDRPSEVDEVERPWRAEPLLPRGDWLGHYVWLSRPEEPFQESDPLSTVYTRTRVNRTQKVRFRANPGEDPLIRPALVYFKDGKAPVTLKVSLDDEVLFSQTVSATHGDIGLPPLKQGVYRWLISCDDPSLQVFVNYRRPGGVYRRKRMAARLGREPLRYLVTKHHGGAMSLKGWYLGRESGDAPVELRMRLEGVSGGTGPSEEFTFTVRDEVLVGETGQIAEALVGNGQVLAEHQPFYFPIKADVSPGTYRLVVENRSGQDGYLLLSKIWQTEEATIAHGTHQP
;
A
#
# COMPACT_ATOMS: atom_id res chain seq x y z
N MET A 1 -68.42 47.11 -21.97
CA MET A 1 -68.42 47.02 -20.49
C MET A 1 -68.08 45.62 -19.96
N ARG A 2 -68.76 44.54 -20.38
CA ARG A 2 -68.45 43.15 -19.93
C ARG A 2 -67.00 42.69 -20.21
N SER A 3 -66.40 43.09 -21.33
CA SER A 3 -65.02 42.74 -21.68
C SER A 3 -63.98 43.44 -20.80
N LEU A 4 -64.26 44.67 -20.35
CA LEU A 4 -63.36 45.44 -19.49
C LEU A 4 -63.34 44.86 -18.07
N ILE A 5 -64.52 44.46 -17.57
CA ILE A 5 -64.65 43.80 -16.26
C ILE A 5 -63.90 42.46 -16.25
N ARG A 6 -64.00 41.67 -17.33
CA ARG A 6 -63.25 40.40 -17.46
C ARG A 6 -61.74 40.62 -17.50
N LEU A 7 -61.27 41.66 -18.20
CA LEU A 7 -59.84 41.98 -18.26
C LEU A 7 -59.30 42.43 -16.90
N MET A 8 -60.04 43.27 -16.18
CA MET A 8 -59.66 43.66 -14.82
C MET A 8 -59.66 42.49 -13.85
N PHE A 9 -60.64 41.58 -13.96
CA PHE A 9 -60.68 40.38 -13.12
C PHE A 9 -59.51 39.45 -13.41
N LEU A 10 -59.14 39.29 -14.70
CA LEU A 10 -57.99 38.49 -15.09
C LEU A 10 -56.69 39.08 -14.53
N LEU A 11 -56.50 40.39 -14.66
CA LEU A 11 -55.31 41.10 -14.14
C LEU A 11 -55.20 41.02 -12.61
N ALA A 12 -56.32 41.12 -11.90
CA ALA A 12 -56.34 40.93 -10.46
C ALA A 12 -55.97 39.49 -10.08
N LEU A 13 -56.48 38.50 -10.82
CA LEU A 13 -56.14 37.09 -10.60
C LEU A 13 -54.66 36.80 -10.89
N THR A 14 -54.08 37.38 -11.94
CA THR A 14 -52.64 37.23 -12.21
C THR A 14 -51.80 37.92 -11.16
N ALA A 15 -52.19 39.09 -10.66
CA ALA A 15 -51.45 39.76 -9.58
C ALA A 15 -51.44 38.93 -8.29
N VAL A 16 -52.58 38.35 -7.92
CA VAL A 16 -52.69 37.45 -6.76
C VAL A 16 -51.88 36.17 -6.97
N ALA A 17 -51.95 35.56 -8.15
CA ALA A 17 -51.19 34.37 -8.49
C ALA A 17 -49.67 34.62 -8.47
N VAL A 18 -49.21 35.77 -8.99
CA VAL A 18 -47.80 36.16 -8.96
C VAL A 18 -47.31 36.42 -7.54
N SER A 19 -48.14 37.03 -6.68
CA SER A 19 -47.80 37.23 -5.26
C SER A 19 -47.68 35.89 -4.54
N LEU A 20 -48.66 35.00 -4.70
CA LEU A 20 -48.64 33.67 -4.09
C LEU A 20 -47.45 32.82 -4.59
N LEU A 21 -47.11 32.90 -5.88
CA LEU A 21 -45.94 32.23 -6.43
C LEU A 21 -44.63 32.82 -5.92
N ARG A 22 -44.58 34.13 -5.62
CA ARG A 22 -43.42 34.77 -5.01
C ARG A 22 -43.19 34.28 -3.59
N ASP A 23 -44.25 34.19 -2.79
CA ASP A 23 -44.17 33.73 -1.40
C ASP A 23 -43.87 32.22 -1.33
N LEU A 24 -44.51 31.40 -2.16
CA LEU A 24 -44.19 29.97 -2.30
C LEU A 24 -42.74 29.75 -2.76
N LYS A 25 -42.21 30.57 -3.68
CA LYS A 25 -40.81 30.48 -4.10
C LYS A 25 -39.85 30.90 -2.99
N ARG A 26 -40.22 31.89 -2.17
CA ARG A 26 -39.43 32.36 -1.02
C ARG A 26 -39.38 31.29 0.07
N ASP A 27 -40.51 30.67 0.39
CA ASP A 27 -40.63 29.60 1.39
C ASP A 27 -39.98 28.30 0.92
N TRP A 28 -40.04 27.98 -0.37
CA TRP A 28 -39.38 26.79 -0.92
C TRP A 28 -37.85 26.94 -1.01
N ILE A 29 -37.33 28.16 -1.29
CA ILE A 29 -35.89 28.46 -1.23
C ILE A 29 -35.40 28.47 0.23
N ALA A 30 -36.20 29.00 1.17
CA ALA A 30 -35.92 28.93 2.60
C ALA A 30 -35.91 27.46 3.09
N GLY A 31 -36.87 26.64 2.67
CA GLY A 31 -37.00 25.22 3.02
C GLY A 31 -35.82 24.35 2.56
N ARG A 32 -35.27 24.58 1.35
CA ARG A 32 -34.01 23.95 0.91
C ARG A 32 -32.81 24.40 1.73
N GLY A 33 -32.78 25.66 2.16
CA GLY A 33 -31.75 26.21 3.04
C GLY A 33 -31.74 25.55 4.42
N PHE A 34 -32.93 25.24 4.96
CA PHE A 34 -33.10 24.51 6.22
C PHE A 34 -32.75 23.02 6.09
N GLN A 35 -33.20 22.30 5.06
CA GLN A 35 -32.85 20.88 4.88
C GLN A 35 -31.34 20.66 4.68
N ASN A 36 -30.68 21.49 3.87
CA ASN A 36 -29.23 21.43 3.69
C ASN A 36 -28.46 21.79 4.97
N GLN A 37 -28.99 22.68 5.82
CA GLN A 37 -28.37 23.05 7.08
C GLN A 37 -28.51 21.95 8.13
N TYR A 38 -29.69 21.32 8.23
CA TYR A 38 -29.91 20.15 9.08
C TYR A 38 -29.04 18.96 8.69
N GLN A 39 -28.83 18.72 7.39
CA GLN A 39 -27.89 17.71 6.91
C GLN A 39 -26.44 18.08 7.29
N ARG A 40 -26.05 19.34 7.08
CA ARG A 40 -24.70 19.82 7.42
C ARG A 40 -24.37 19.74 8.90
N THR A 41 -25.29 20.12 9.79
CA THR A 41 -25.09 19.97 11.25
C THR A 41 -25.17 18.52 11.71
N ARG A 42 -25.90 17.66 11.00
CA ARG A 42 -25.96 16.21 11.28
C ARG A 42 -24.65 15.50 10.92
N ASP A 43 -23.97 15.94 9.87
CA ASP A 43 -22.74 15.34 9.36
C ASP A 43 -21.47 16.04 9.90
N ALA A 44 -21.62 17.15 10.65
CA ALA A 44 -20.53 17.91 11.24
C ALA A 44 -20.33 17.60 12.73
N VAL A 45 -19.08 17.71 13.20
CA VAL A 45 -18.73 17.61 14.61
C VAL A 45 -18.93 18.97 15.27
N SER A 46 -19.79 19.01 16.30
CA SER A 46 -20.02 20.23 17.09
C SER A 46 -19.00 20.35 18.23
N SER A 47 -18.42 21.53 18.38
CA SER A 47 -17.54 21.92 19.50
C SER A 47 -18.12 23.13 20.22
N LEU A 48 -18.18 23.07 21.55
CA LEU A 48 -18.52 24.24 22.36
C LEU A 48 -17.31 25.18 22.43
N THR A 49 -17.51 26.45 22.10
CA THR A 49 -16.50 27.51 22.19
C THR A 49 -16.95 28.62 23.12
N TYR A 50 -15.99 29.37 23.67
CA TYR A 50 -16.23 30.48 24.59
C TYR A 50 -15.85 31.80 23.94
N ARG A 51 -16.79 32.74 23.89
CA ARG A 51 -16.61 34.05 23.26
C ARG A 51 -15.79 34.98 24.15
N LEU A 52 -14.78 35.61 23.56
CA LEU A 52 -13.94 36.65 24.16
C LEU A 52 -14.12 37.94 23.40
N ASP A 53 -14.70 38.91 24.09
CA ASP A 53 -14.90 40.27 23.61
C ASP A 53 -13.78 41.19 24.13
N GLU A 54 -13.67 42.35 23.49
CA GLU A 54 -12.75 43.40 23.92
C GLU A 54 -13.14 43.91 25.33
N GLY A 55 -12.15 44.16 26.18
CA GLY A 55 -12.35 44.60 27.56
C GLY A 55 -12.89 43.55 28.54
N HIS A 56 -12.99 42.28 28.12
CA HIS A 56 -13.42 41.17 28.96
C HIS A 56 -12.32 40.11 29.08
N ASP A 57 -12.19 39.52 30.26
CA ASP A 57 -11.25 38.43 30.52
C ASP A 57 -12.00 37.11 30.66
N LEU A 58 -11.50 36.07 30.00
CA LEU A 58 -11.97 34.70 30.22
C LEU A 58 -10.98 33.93 31.08
N GLY A 59 -11.35 33.67 32.33
CA GLY A 59 -10.60 32.82 33.26
C GLY A 59 -10.94 31.34 33.10
N PHE A 60 -9.98 30.46 33.33
CA PHE A 60 -10.12 29.00 33.36
C PHE A 60 -9.43 28.47 34.61
N ALA A 61 -10.08 27.53 35.30
CA ALA A 61 -9.46 26.81 36.41
C ALA A 61 -8.51 25.76 35.85
N VAL A 62 -7.27 25.76 36.34
CA VAL A 62 -6.23 24.80 35.96
C VAL A 62 -6.35 23.60 36.90
N PRO A 63 -6.65 22.39 36.40
CA PRO A 63 -6.72 21.21 37.26
C PRO A 63 -5.38 20.93 37.96
N PRO A 64 -5.41 20.40 39.20
CA PRO A 64 -4.19 19.95 39.87
C PRO A 64 -3.42 18.92 39.03
N ALA A 65 -2.08 18.97 39.08
CA ALA A 65 -1.19 18.08 38.33
C ALA A 65 -1.29 18.17 36.78
N THR A 66 -1.85 19.26 36.26
CA THR A 66 -1.78 19.56 34.82
C THR A 66 -0.32 19.77 34.42
N THR A 67 0.19 18.99 33.47
CA THR A 67 1.55 19.17 32.93
C THR A 67 1.56 20.01 31.66
N SER A 68 0.44 20.05 30.94
CA SER A 68 0.31 20.84 29.72
C SER A 68 -1.12 21.30 29.49
N MET A 69 -1.27 22.47 28.88
CA MET A 69 -2.54 23.03 28.45
C MET A 69 -2.52 23.34 26.97
N ARG A 70 -3.64 23.10 26.28
CA ARG A 70 -3.83 23.45 24.88
C ARG A 70 -4.89 24.52 24.77
N LEU A 71 -4.56 25.57 24.05
CA LEU A 71 -5.49 26.60 23.62
C LEU A 71 -5.77 26.43 22.13
N VAL A 72 -7.03 26.56 21.73
CA VAL A 72 -7.45 26.72 20.34
C VAL A 72 -8.27 27.99 20.22
N VAL A 73 -7.87 28.89 19.33
CA VAL A 73 -8.53 30.18 19.10
C VAL A 73 -8.91 30.34 17.64
N ASN A 74 -10.10 30.88 17.41
CA ASN A 74 -10.58 31.26 16.08
C ASN A 74 -10.98 32.74 16.13
N GLY A 75 -10.62 33.51 15.09
CA GLY A 75 -11.22 34.81 14.85
C GLY A 75 -12.62 34.63 14.30
N VAL A 76 -13.56 35.49 14.68
CA VAL A 76 -14.91 35.48 14.14
C VAL A 76 -15.12 36.74 13.33
N VAL A 77 -15.36 36.60 12.03
CA VAL A 77 -15.59 37.73 11.14
C VAL A 77 -17.06 37.78 10.71
N GLY A 78 -17.58 38.98 10.50
CA GLY A 78 -18.89 39.15 9.90
C GLY A 78 -18.89 38.59 8.46
N ARG A 79 -19.95 37.89 8.06
CA ARG A 79 -19.99 37.19 6.75
C ARG A 79 -19.75 38.10 5.53
N LYS A 80 -20.02 39.40 5.64
CA LYS A 80 -19.75 40.38 4.58
C LYS A 80 -18.25 40.67 4.39
N HIS A 81 -17.45 40.42 5.42
CA HIS A 81 -16.00 40.60 5.43
C HIS A 81 -15.25 39.26 5.37
N ALA A 82 -15.97 38.15 5.20
CA ALA A 82 -15.40 36.82 5.09
C ALA A 82 -14.75 36.63 3.72
N ASP A 83 -13.45 36.92 3.64
CA ASP A 83 -12.62 36.73 2.46
C ASP A 83 -11.61 35.59 2.72
N PRO A 84 -11.71 34.45 1.99
CA PRO A 84 -10.75 33.34 2.09
C PRO A 84 -9.30 33.68 1.74
N ASP A 85 -9.09 34.73 0.93
CA ASP A 85 -7.76 35.08 0.42
C ASP A 85 -7.08 36.14 1.31
N LYS A 86 -7.83 36.70 2.28
CA LYS A 86 -7.31 37.62 3.28
C LYS A 86 -6.82 36.90 4.54
N GLU A 87 -5.71 37.39 5.08
CA GLU A 87 -5.24 37.01 6.41
C GLU A 87 -5.78 37.99 7.47
N PHE A 88 -6.13 37.45 8.63
CA PHE A 88 -6.74 38.14 9.75
C PHE A 88 -5.81 38.04 10.97
N ALA A 89 -5.28 39.17 11.41
CA ALA A 89 -4.39 39.26 12.55
C ALA A 89 -5.15 39.58 13.86
N PHE A 90 -4.72 38.96 14.96
CA PHE A 90 -5.21 39.28 16.29
C PHE A 90 -4.21 38.89 17.38
N GLU A 91 -4.31 39.57 18.53
CA GLU A 91 -3.43 39.41 19.67
C GLU A 91 -4.19 39.00 20.91
N LEU A 92 -3.66 37.98 21.59
CA LEU A 92 -4.26 37.40 22.77
C LEU A 92 -3.31 37.52 23.96
N GLY A 93 -3.66 38.37 24.92
CA GLY A 93 -3.01 38.42 26.22
C GLY A 93 -3.38 37.20 27.06
N TYR A 94 -2.43 36.66 27.82
CA TYR A 94 -2.66 35.60 28.78
C TYR A 94 -2.00 35.92 30.12
N ARG A 95 -2.61 35.45 31.21
CA ARG A 95 -2.10 35.57 32.58
C ARG A 95 -2.37 34.31 33.38
N TRP A 96 -1.31 33.75 33.94
CA TRP A 96 -1.34 32.63 34.87
C TRP A 96 -1.24 33.17 36.29
N ARG A 97 -2.08 32.67 37.20
CA ARG A 97 -2.04 33.05 38.63
C ARG A 97 -2.04 31.82 39.53
N ASP A 98 -1.44 31.96 40.69
CA ASP A 98 -1.55 31.02 41.80
C ASP A 98 -2.90 31.14 42.54
N GLY A 99 -3.07 30.36 43.61
CA GLY A 99 -4.27 30.38 44.46
C GLY A 99 -4.45 31.66 45.29
N GLU A 100 -3.41 32.48 45.43
CA GLU A 100 -3.48 33.79 46.11
C GLU A 100 -3.78 34.93 45.12
N GLY A 101 -3.82 34.64 43.82
CA GLY A 101 -4.07 35.60 42.75
C GLY A 101 -2.84 36.38 42.29
N LYS A 102 -1.64 35.99 42.74
CA LYS A 102 -0.36 36.55 42.27
C LYS A 102 -0.11 36.04 40.84
N VAL A 103 0.32 36.96 39.96
CA VAL A 103 0.63 36.61 38.57
C VAL A 103 1.97 35.88 38.53
N LEU A 104 1.94 34.64 38.06
CA LEU A 104 3.13 33.80 37.89
C LEU A 104 3.79 34.08 36.54
N HIS A 105 2.98 34.07 35.47
CA HIS A 105 3.43 34.31 34.11
C HIS A 105 2.38 35.09 33.32
N SER A 106 2.84 35.95 32.41
CA SER A 106 1.96 36.66 31.48
C SER A 106 2.67 36.94 30.17
N GLY A 107 1.91 37.04 29.09
CA GLY A 107 2.44 37.40 27.79
C GLY A 107 1.34 37.65 26.78
N THR A 108 1.73 37.84 25.53
CA THR A 108 0.81 38.06 24.40
C THR A 108 1.18 37.10 23.28
N TYR A 109 0.19 36.41 22.72
CA TYR A 109 0.34 35.68 21.46
C TYR A 109 -0.13 36.54 20.30
N HIS A 110 0.65 36.55 19.23
CA HIS A 110 0.28 37.14 17.96
C HIS A 110 -0.15 36.01 17.02
N PHE A 111 -1.37 36.09 16.51
CA PHE A 111 -1.93 35.11 15.60
C PHE A 111 -2.25 35.75 14.26
N LEU A 112 -2.01 34.99 13.20
CA LEU A 112 -2.44 35.29 11.84
C LEU A 112 -3.29 34.12 11.37
N SER A 113 -4.56 34.33 11.04
CA SER A 113 -5.49 33.27 10.60
C SER A 113 -6.10 33.59 9.23
N ARG A 114 -6.75 32.61 8.60
CA ARG A 114 -7.42 32.74 7.30
C ARG A 114 -8.69 31.89 7.27
N ILE A 115 -9.51 31.97 6.24
CA ILE A 115 -10.67 31.09 6.08
C ILE A 115 -10.33 30.04 5.02
N SER A 116 -10.16 28.77 5.42
CA SER A 116 -9.88 27.70 4.44
C SER A 116 -11.08 27.41 3.53
N ARG A 117 -10.80 27.10 2.25
CA ARG A 117 -11.77 26.53 1.30
C ARG A 117 -11.82 25.00 1.46
N ASP A 118 -12.93 24.37 1.08
CA ASP A 118 -13.08 22.90 1.11
C ASP A 118 -12.00 22.22 0.24
N PRO A 119 -11.19 21.30 0.80
CA PRO A 119 -10.13 20.60 0.07
C PRO A 119 -10.64 19.67 -1.05
N ALA A 120 -11.93 19.33 -1.10
CA ALA A 120 -12.49 18.45 -2.13
C ALA A 120 -12.96 19.17 -3.41
N GLY A 121 -13.01 20.51 -3.43
CA GLY A 121 -13.49 21.29 -4.58
C GLY A 121 -14.99 21.13 -4.91
N VAL A 122 -15.75 20.37 -4.11
CA VAL A 122 -17.17 20.05 -4.39
C VAL A 122 -18.12 21.10 -3.79
N ALA A 123 -17.69 21.87 -2.79
CA ALA A 123 -18.48 22.97 -2.22
C ALA A 123 -17.65 24.25 -2.05
N GLU A 124 -18.18 25.40 -2.50
CA GLU A 124 -17.64 26.75 -2.24
C GLU A 124 -17.72 27.18 -0.75
N ARG A 125 -17.76 26.24 0.21
CA ARG A 125 -18.13 26.52 1.60
C ARG A 125 -16.98 26.21 2.57
N PRO A 126 -16.71 27.09 3.56
CA PRO A 126 -15.67 26.85 4.55
C PRO A 126 -15.98 25.62 5.42
N PRO A 127 -14.97 24.82 5.80
CA PRO A 127 -15.17 23.59 6.57
C PRO A 127 -15.59 23.82 8.02
N GLN A 128 -15.37 25.03 8.55
CA GLN A 128 -15.82 25.48 9.88
C GLN A 128 -16.94 26.51 9.74
N PHE A 129 -18.00 26.37 10.53
CA PHE A 129 -19.15 27.28 10.47
C PHE A 129 -19.91 27.38 11.79
N PHE A 130 -20.62 28.48 11.98
CA PHE A 130 -21.64 28.62 13.01
C PHE A 130 -23.02 28.33 12.42
N GLU A 131 -23.97 27.91 13.26
CA GLU A 131 -25.36 27.76 12.86
C GLU A 131 -25.98 29.10 12.43
N ASP A 132 -25.61 30.18 13.14
CA ASP A 132 -25.94 31.55 12.76
C ASP A 132 -25.00 32.02 11.63
N ARG A 133 -25.58 32.20 10.44
CA ARG A 133 -24.87 32.57 9.21
C ARG A 133 -24.43 34.03 9.16
N ARG A 134 -24.65 34.82 10.21
CA ARG A 134 -24.13 36.19 10.30
C ARG A 134 -22.61 36.21 10.46
N TRP A 135 -22.04 35.15 11.02
CA TRP A 135 -20.63 35.07 11.36
C TRP A 135 -19.95 33.89 10.66
N GLN A 136 -18.67 34.09 10.34
CA GLN A 136 -17.80 33.07 9.77
C GLN A 136 -16.56 32.93 10.65
N PRO A 137 -16.27 31.74 11.19
CA PRO A 137 -15.01 31.52 11.89
C PRO A 137 -13.84 31.45 10.88
N THR A 138 -12.70 31.99 11.27
CA THR A 138 -11.40 31.72 10.64
C THR A 138 -10.88 30.34 11.05
N ASP A 139 -9.78 29.90 10.47
CA ASP A 139 -9.10 28.65 10.83
C ASP A 139 -8.58 28.69 12.27
N GLY A 140 -8.64 27.54 12.94
CA GLY A 140 -8.23 27.42 14.33
C GLY A 140 -6.71 27.49 14.47
N ARG A 141 -6.23 28.37 15.35
CA ARG A 141 -4.82 28.43 15.76
C ARG A 141 -4.68 27.76 17.12
N ALA A 142 -3.71 26.86 17.25
CA ALA A 142 -3.49 26.13 18.49
C ALA A 142 -2.12 26.41 19.10
N SER A 143 -2.13 26.75 20.38
CA SER A 143 -0.93 26.92 21.21
C SER A 143 -0.94 25.87 22.33
N ILE A 144 0.24 25.39 22.71
CA ILE A 144 0.42 24.48 23.85
C ILE A 144 1.32 25.17 24.87
N PHE A 145 0.90 25.14 26.13
CA PHE A 145 1.64 25.61 27.29
C PHE A 145 2.14 24.39 28.07
N HIS A 146 3.45 24.32 28.31
CA HIS A 146 4.04 23.32 29.20
C HIS A 146 4.23 23.97 30.57
N VAL A 147 3.46 23.51 31.56
CA VAL A 147 3.40 24.07 32.92
C VAL A 147 3.98 23.13 33.97
N GLY A 148 4.35 21.91 33.58
CA GLY A 148 4.88 20.90 34.49
C GLY A 148 6.27 21.22 35.08
N ASP A 149 7.01 22.11 34.43
CA ASP A 149 8.39 22.49 34.82
C ASP A 149 8.43 23.82 35.61
N TRP A 150 7.29 24.35 36.06
CA TRP A 150 7.22 25.62 36.78
C TRP A 150 7.38 25.40 38.29
N ASP A 151 8.17 26.26 38.94
CA ASP A 151 8.42 26.20 40.39
C ASP A 151 7.15 26.43 41.22
N GLU A 152 6.26 27.31 40.74
CA GLU A 152 4.95 27.61 41.34
C GLU A 152 3.84 27.12 40.39
N LEU A 153 2.96 26.23 40.87
CA LEU A 153 1.88 25.65 40.07
C LEU A 153 0.73 26.65 39.89
N PRO A 154 0.29 26.94 38.65
CA PRO A 154 -0.82 27.84 38.44
C PRO A 154 -2.17 27.19 38.79
N GLU A 155 -3.07 27.97 39.39
CA GLU A 155 -4.46 27.57 39.63
C GLU A 155 -5.43 28.18 38.61
N THR A 156 -5.08 29.33 38.04
CA THR A 156 -5.94 30.01 37.06
C THR A 156 -5.17 30.50 35.84
N LEU A 157 -5.82 30.40 34.69
CA LEU A 157 -5.37 30.95 33.41
C LEU A 157 -6.45 31.88 32.87
N SER A 158 -6.13 33.16 32.67
CA SER A 158 -7.05 34.11 32.03
C SER A 158 -6.53 34.62 30.70
N PHE A 159 -7.44 34.81 29.74
CA PHE A 159 -7.17 35.39 28.44
C PHE A 159 -7.90 36.71 28.24
N SER A 160 -7.24 37.65 27.57
CA SER A 160 -7.77 38.96 27.21
C SER A 160 -7.49 39.26 25.74
N LEU A 161 -8.45 39.83 25.02
CA LEU A 161 -8.23 40.30 23.66
C LEU A 161 -7.47 41.62 23.69
N THR A 162 -6.24 41.63 23.19
CA THR A 162 -5.34 42.81 23.25
C THR A 162 -5.50 43.70 22.02
N SER A 163 -5.53 43.10 20.83
CA SER A 163 -5.77 43.79 19.57
C SER A 163 -6.29 42.84 18.51
N ARG A 164 -6.89 43.37 17.43
CA ARG A 164 -7.42 42.61 16.31
C ARG A 164 -7.58 43.48 15.08
N ASP A 165 -7.62 42.85 13.92
CA ASP A 165 -8.11 43.49 12.70
C ASP A 165 -9.57 43.93 12.85
N ALA A 166 -9.92 45.02 12.18
CA ALA A 166 -11.23 45.67 12.28
C ALA A 166 -12.39 44.75 11.87
N GLU A 167 -12.12 43.78 10.98
CA GLU A 167 -13.10 42.83 10.45
C GLU A 167 -13.40 41.65 11.37
N ILE A 168 -12.58 41.41 12.39
CA ILE A 168 -12.82 40.39 13.42
C ILE A 168 -13.79 40.99 14.43
N ASP A 169 -15.01 40.46 14.58
CA ASP A 169 -15.97 40.97 15.56
C ASP A 169 -15.56 40.59 17.00
N TYR A 170 -15.12 39.36 17.21
CA TYR A 170 -14.68 38.79 18.50
C TYR A 170 -13.85 37.52 18.27
N LEU A 171 -13.28 36.97 19.35
CA LEU A 171 -12.60 35.68 19.32
C LEU A 171 -13.46 34.59 19.97
N VAL A 172 -13.27 33.35 19.55
CA VAL A 172 -13.79 32.18 20.27
C VAL A 172 -12.67 31.23 20.66
N LEU A 173 -12.69 30.76 21.90
CA LEU A 173 -11.62 30.00 22.52
C LEU A 173 -12.11 28.63 22.98
N ARG A 174 -11.19 27.67 22.95
CA ARG A 174 -11.32 26.35 23.57
C ARG A 174 -10.03 26.05 24.32
N CYS A 175 -10.14 25.76 25.61
CA CYS A 175 -9.02 25.39 26.45
C CYS A 175 -9.12 23.92 26.83
N TYR A 176 -7.99 23.24 26.88
CA TYR A 176 -7.91 21.84 27.28
C TYR A 176 -6.74 21.65 28.24
N ALA A 177 -6.92 20.84 29.28
CA ALA A 177 -5.85 20.33 30.12
C ALA A 177 -5.44 18.94 29.64
N LEU A 178 -4.14 18.64 29.65
CA LEU A 178 -3.65 17.29 29.43
C LEU A 178 -3.88 16.47 30.70
N GLU A 179 -4.81 15.52 30.62
CA GLU A 179 -5.14 14.63 31.73
C GLU A 179 -4.45 13.27 31.51
N GLN A 180 -3.85 12.73 32.57
CA GLN A 180 -3.38 11.35 32.58
C GLN A 180 -4.48 10.42 33.06
N LEU A 181 -4.88 9.46 32.23
CA LEU A 181 -5.83 8.45 32.61
C LEU A 181 -5.14 7.31 33.40
N PRO A 182 -5.76 6.82 34.47
CA PRO A 182 -5.43 5.52 35.05
C PRO A 182 -5.52 4.41 33.99
N GLU A 183 -4.67 3.39 34.12
CA GLU A 183 -4.46 2.37 33.09
C GLU A 183 -5.74 1.55 32.79
N ASP A 184 -6.55 1.30 33.82
CA ASP A 184 -7.84 0.62 33.74
C ASP A 184 -8.91 1.45 33.02
N GLU A 185 -8.96 2.75 33.29
CA GLU A 185 -9.86 3.68 32.59
C GLU A 185 -9.44 3.90 31.12
N ALA A 186 -8.13 3.94 30.86
CA ALA A 186 -7.55 4.10 29.52
C ALA A 186 -7.93 2.93 28.59
N GLY A 187 -7.88 1.68 29.10
CA GLY A 187 -8.33 0.50 28.38
C GLY A 187 -9.83 0.50 28.05
N GLN A 188 -10.68 0.97 28.97
CA GLN A 188 -12.11 1.12 28.70
C GLN A 188 -12.41 2.23 27.68
N ALA A 189 -11.69 3.35 27.76
CA ALA A 189 -11.83 4.48 26.85
C ALA A 189 -11.50 4.10 25.40
N TRP A 190 -10.47 3.26 25.19
CA TRP A 190 -10.11 2.73 23.87
C TRP A 190 -11.29 2.04 23.17
N ASN A 191 -12.11 1.30 23.92
CA ASN A 191 -13.26 0.58 23.38
C ASN A 191 -14.46 1.47 23.04
N ARG A 192 -14.47 2.73 23.51
CA ARG A 192 -15.54 3.70 23.27
C ARG A 192 -15.24 4.65 22.10
N ILE A 193 -13.99 4.78 21.68
CA ILE A 193 -13.63 5.62 20.53
C ILE A 193 -13.89 4.92 19.18
N PRO A 194 -14.26 5.65 18.11
CA PRO A 194 -14.52 5.09 16.79
C PRO A 194 -13.30 4.40 16.18
N ARG A 195 -13.54 3.41 15.31
CA ARG A 195 -12.46 2.64 14.63
C ARG A 195 -11.47 3.53 13.88
N ARG A 196 -11.92 4.63 13.26
CA ARG A 196 -11.05 5.60 12.55
C ARG A 196 -10.06 6.25 13.51
N GLN A 197 -10.54 6.76 14.64
CA GLN A 197 -9.70 7.38 15.67
C GLN A 197 -8.72 6.38 16.29
N ARG A 198 -9.11 5.11 16.46
CA ARG A 198 -8.18 4.05 16.89
C ARG A 198 -7.05 3.84 15.89
N ARG A 199 -7.35 3.83 14.58
CA ARG A 199 -6.34 3.70 13.53
C ARG A 199 -5.39 4.89 13.51
N GLU A 200 -5.92 6.10 13.70
CA GLU A 200 -5.12 7.32 13.76
C GLU A 200 -4.20 7.36 14.97
N LEU A 201 -4.70 7.01 16.16
CA LEU A 201 -3.87 6.89 17.37
C LEU A 201 -2.82 5.78 17.27
N ALA A 202 -3.14 4.68 16.57
CA ALA A 202 -2.23 3.57 16.34
C ALA A 202 -1.32 3.75 15.11
N ARG A 203 -1.41 4.89 14.39
CA ARG A 203 -0.72 5.09 13.10
C ARG A 203 0.79 4.95 13.24
N ASP A 204 1.33 5.44 14.36
CA ASP A 204 2.76 5.44 14.63
C ASP A 204 3.20 4.22 15.47
N ASN A 205 2.28 3.29 15.73
CA ASN A 205 2.59 2.03 16.41
C ASN A 205 2.98 0.93 15.42
N ILE A 206 3.82 0.02 15.90
CA ILE A 206 4.31 -1.15 15.16
C ILE A 206 3.16 -2.07 14.72
N TYR A 207 2.09 -2.16 15.53
CA TYR A 207 0.91 -2.97 15.23
C TYR A 207 -0.30 -2.10 14.87
N PRO A 208 -1.14 -2.52 13.91
CA PRO A 208 -2.38 -1.80 13.62
C PRO A 208 -3.30 -1.82 14.85
N ALA A 209 -4.21 -0.84 14.94
CA ALA A 209 -5.13 -0.65 16.06
C ALA A 209 -5.89 -1.92 16.51
N SER A 210 -6.14 -2.86 15.60
CA SER A 210 -6.83 -4.13 15.88
C SER A 210 -5.97 -5.17 16.61
N ARG A 211 -4.64 -5.00 16.62
CA ARG A 211 -3.65 -5.95 17.13
C ARG A 211 -2.86 -5.45 18.34
N LEU A 212 -3.05 -4.19 18.74
CA LEU A 212 -2.48 -3.67 19.97
C LEU A 212 -2.98 -4.48 21.17
N ASN A 213 -2.08 -4.78 22.10
CA ASN A 213 -2.43 -5.38 23.40
C ASN A 213 -3.02 -4.31 24.35
N ASP A 214 -3.55 -4.73 25.50
CA ASP A 214 -4.25 -3.81 26.40
C ASP A 214 -3.34 -2.74 27.03
N ALA A 215 -2.06 -3.06 27.27
CA ALA A 215 -1.08 -2.10 27.76
C ALA A 215 -0.71 -1.05 26.69
N GLU A 216 -0.57 -1.45 25.43
CA GLU A 216 -0.34 -0.54 24.30
C GLU A 216 -1.55 0.36 24.04
N ARG A 217 -2.76 -0.19 24.12
CA ARG A 217 -4.02 0.58 24.04
C ARG A 217 -4.12 1.57 25.18
N ALA A 218 -3.82 1.15 26.41
CA ALA A 218 -3.79 2.02 27.57
C ALA A 218 -2.71 3.10 27.42
N GLY A 219 -1.53 2.78 26.87
CA GLY A 219 -0.45 3.72 26.58
C GLY A 219 -0.86 4.80 25.58
N LEU A 220 -1.55 4.43 24.49
CA LEU A 220 -2.09 5.39 23.52
C LEU A 220 -3.19 6.27 24.10
N MET A 221 -3.95 5.74 25.06
CA MET A 221 -5.04 6.46 25.72
C MET A 221 -4.60 7.15 27.02
N ARG A 222 -3.32 7.00 27.40
CA ARG A 222 -2.81 7.41 28.71
C ARG A 222 -2.88 8.92 28.88
N THR A 223 -2.76 9.67 27.79
CA THR A 223 -2.89 11.11 27.79
C THR A 223 -4.08 11.52 26.93
N ARG A 224 -4.95 12.36 27.49
CA ARG A 224 -6.08 12.93 26.74
C ARG A 224 -6.22 14.42 27.01
N TRP A 225 -6.65 15.16 26.00
CA TRP A 225 -7.03 16.56 26.16
C TRP A 225 -8.45 16.65 26.74
N ARG A 226 -8.55 17.02 28.01
CA ARG A 226 -9.81 17.26 28.71
C ARG A 226 -10.24 18.71 28.48
N PRO A 227 -11.42 18.99 27.90
CA PRO A 227 -11.90 20.35 27.71
C PRO A 227 -12.14 21.04 29.06
N LEU A 228 -11.78 22.31 29.15
CA LEU A 228 -12.01 23.18 30.29
C LEU A 228 -13.09 24.22 29.97
N GLY A 229 -13.98 24.47 30.93
CA GLY A 229 -14.90 25.59 30.90
C GLY A 229 -14.30 26.81 31.60
N PRO A 230 -14.70 28.03 31.20
CA PRO A 230 -14.29 29.24 31.89
C PRO A 230 -14.91 29.30 33.29
N THR A 231 -14.24 30.01 34.20
CA THR A 231 -14.74 30.30 35.53
C THR A 231 -15.77 31.45 35.47
N GLY A 232 -16.90 31.29 36.16
CA GLY A 232 -17.97 32.29 36.22
C GLY A 232 -19.35 31.74 35.87
N ILE A 233 -20.30 32.63 35.58
CA ILE A 233 -21.69 32.31 35.24
C ILE A 233 -21.95 32.61 33.75
N MET A 234 -22.41 31.61 33.00
CA MET A 234 -22.80 31.77 31.59
C MET A 234 -23.86 32.87 31.43
N GLY A 235 -23.64 33.78 30.49
CA GLY A 235 -24.49 34.95 30.22
C GLY A 235 -24.17 36.18 31.06
N ARG A 236 -23.33 36.06 32.11
CA ARG A 236 -22.79 37.18 32.88
C ARG A 236 -21.30 37.35 32.66
N ASP A 237 -20.54 36.29 32.90
CA ASP A 237 -19.07 36.32 32.92
C ASP A 237 -18.48 35.74 31.62
N TYR A 238 -19.21 34.86 30.94
CA TYR A 238 -18.82 34.31 29.64
C TYR A 238 -20.04 33.96 28.78
N ALA A 239 -19.84 33.92 27.45
CA ALA A 239 -20.84 33.44 26.50
C ALA A 239 -20.33 32.23 25.72
N THR A 240 -21.23 31.34 25.31
CA THR A 240 -20.90 30.12 24.56
C THR A 240 -21.42 30.19 23.14
N GLN A 241 -20.76 29.48 22.24
CA GLN A 241 -21.20 29.31 20.86
C GLN A 241 -20.84 27.91 20.36
N ALA A 242 -21.71 27.30 19.56
CA ALA A 242 -21.44 26.01 18.95
C ALA A 242 -20.75 26.20 17.59
N LEU A 243 -19.50 25.76 17.50
CA LEU A 243 -18.72 25.73 16.27
C LEU A 243 -18.83 24.34 15.64
N TYR A 244 -19.27 24.27 14.39
CA TYR A 244 -19.39 23.02 13.63
C TYR A 244 -18.23 22.88 12.65
N THR A 245 -17.64 21.68 12.60
CA THR A 245 -16.54 21.33 11.68
C THR A 245 -16.89 20.08 10.89
N GLU A 246 -16.72 20.11 9.57
CA GLU A 246 -16.96 18.95 8.70
C GLU A 246 -15.83 17.89 8.82
N ASP A 247 -16.20 16.61 8.96
CA ASP A 247 -15.36 15.44 9.36
C ASP A 247 -14.18 15.08 8.41
N ARG A 248 -13.97 15.86 7.35
CA ARG A 248 -12.88 15.73 6.37
C ARG A 248 -11.80 16.80 6.49
N ALA A 249 -12.02 17.85 7.28
CA ALA A 249 -11.05 18.92 7.48
C ALA A 249 -10.63 18.94 8.95
N ASN A 250 -9.36 18.66 9.23
CA ASN A 250 -8.77 18.91 10.55
C ASN A 250 -7.77 20.08 10.40
N PRO A 251 -8.21 21.36 10.47
CA PRO A 251 -7.37 22.50 10.10
C PRO A 251 -6.53 23.03 11.26
N VAL A 252 -6.45 22.31 12.39
CA VAL A 252 -5.79 22.82 13.59
C VAL A 252 -4.27 22.77 13.40
N ARG A 253 -3.72 23.86 12.88
CA ARG A 253 -2.27 24.06 12.76
C ARG A 253 -1.71 24.42 14.14
N SER A 254 -0.81 23.59 14.65
CA SER A 254 -0.01 23.86 15.84
C SER A 254 1.00 24.98 15.54
N SER A 255 0.95 26.07 16.30
CA SER A 255 1.99 27.09 16.31
C SER A 255 3.11 26.65 17.24
N HIS A 256 4.05 25.85 16.73
CA HIS A 256 5.42 25.84 17.22
C HIS A 256 6.30 26.35 16.08
N PRO A 257 7.31 27.18 16.37
CA PRO A 257 8.26 27.64 15.36
C PRO A 257 9.24 26.49 15.07
N GLN A 258 8.77 25.45 14.38
CA GLN A 258 9.64 24.81 13.40
C GLN A 258 9.73 25.80 12.26
N ALA A 259 10.95 26.21 11.90
CA ALA A 259 11.19 26.99 10.70
C ALA A 259 10.36 26.39 9.57
N ALA A 260 9.47 27.21 9.00
CA ALA A 260 8.53 26.83 7.98
C ALA A 260 9.27 26.47 6.68
N LEU A 261 9.81 25.26 6.61
CA LEU A 261 10.01 24.58 5.34
C LEU A 261 8.68 23.86 5.06
N GLY A 262 7.79 24.57 4.35
CA GLY A 262 6.50 24.02 3.97
C GLY A 262 6.68 22.84 3.01
N ASN A 263 5.82 21.82 3.12
CA ASN A 263 5.31 21.04 2.00
C ASN A 263 6.21 20.99 0.72
N GLY A 264 7.28 20.18 0.77
CA GLY A 264 8.25 19.96 -0.31
C GLY A 264 9.33 18.96 0.13
N LEU A 265 10.36 18.75 -0.70
CA LEU A 265 11.46 17.81 -0.46
C LEU A 265 12.81 18.51 -0.67
N ASP A 266 13.68 18.41 0.34
CA ASP A 266 15.07 18.83 0.23
C ASP A 266 15.83 17.83 -0.65
N LEU A 267 16.34 18.31 -1.78
CA LEU A 267 17.15 17.55 -2.71
C LEU A 267 18.53 18.18 -2.84
N ALA A 268 19.55 17.33 -2.84
CA ALA A 268 20.92 17.70 -3.14
C ALA A 268 21.34 17.06 -4.48
N PRO A 269 22.45 17.47 -5.12
CA PRO A 269 22.84 16.96 -6.44
C PRO A 269 23.04 15.45 -6.52
N GLN A 270 23.35 14.82 -5.39
CA GLN A 270 23.47 13.37 -5.27
C GLN A 270 22.12 12.63 -5.15
N HIS A 271 21.04 13.33 -4.85
CA HIS A 271 19.73 12.73 -4.58
C HIS A 271 18.82 12.76 -5.81
N ALA A 272 17.84 11.87 -5.83
CA ALA A 272 16.77 11.84 -6.82
C ALA A 272 15.43 11.56 -6.14
N ALA A 273 14.41 12.30 -6.54
CA ALA A 273 13.02 12.02 -6.15
C ALA A 273 12.28 11.33 -7.28
N THR A 274 11.31 10.48 -6.97
CA THR A 274 10.45 9.88 -7.98
C THR A 274 8.97 10.13 -7.71
N TYR A 275 8.17 10.07 -8.76
CA TYR A 275 6.73 10.24 -8.72
C TYR A 275 6.05 9.41 -9.80
N VAL A 276 5.06 8.58 -9.44
CA VAL A 276 4.31 7.74 -10.37
C VAL A 276 3.16 8.54 -10.99
N LEU A 277 3.15 8.65 -12.32
CA LEU A 277 2.06 9.25 -13.08
C LEU A 277 1.17 8.14 -13.66
N GLU A 278 -0.06 8.00 -13.14
CA GLU A 278 -0.96 6.89 -13.50
C GLU A 278 -1.66 7.07 -14.86
N LYS A 279 -1.83 8.31 -15.36
CA LYS A 279 -2.49 8.62 -16.64
C LYS A 279 -1.82 9.81 -17.34
N THR A 280 -1.90 9.86 -18.67
CA THR A 280 -1.70 11.08 -19.46
C THR A 280 -2.82 12.06 -19.13
N GLU A 281 -2.67 12.93 -18.13
CA GLU A 281 -3.54 14.11 -17.96
C GLU A 281 -3.02 15.06 -16.85
N ASN A 282 -3.18 16.36 -17.13
CA ASN A 282 -2.93 17.59 -16.35
C ASN A 282 -1.49 18.10 -16.11
N ALA A 283 -1.38 19.44 -16.08
CA ALA A 283 -0.14 20.22 -16.04
C ALA A 283 0.56 20.07 -14.67
N LEU A 284 1.60 19.23 -14.62
CA LEU A 284 2.47 19.19 -13.46
C LEU A 284 3.25 20.51 -13.38
N GLN A 285 3.34 21.06 -12.17
CA GLN A 285 4.08 22.28 -11.90
C GLN A 285 5.15 22.02 -10.85
N LEU A 286 6.39 22.43 -11.12
CA LEU A 286 7.47 22.46 -10.13
C LEU A 286 7.62 23.84 -9.52
N GLU A 287 7.78 23.89 -8.22
CA GLU A 287 8.07 25.10 -7.48
C GLU A 287 9.40 24.95 -6.74
N LEU A 288 10.28 25.93 -6.94
CA LEU A 288 11.44 26.12 -6.07
C LEU A 288 10.98 26.92 -4.86
N VAL A 289 10.85 26.26 -3.71
CA VAL A 289 10.38 26.90 -2.46
C VAL A 289 11.54 27.68 -1.83
N THR A 290 12.70 27.04 -1.69
CA THR A 290 13.93 27.65 -1.19
C THR A 290 15.15 27.02 -1.84
N ALA A 291 16.24 27.78 -1.94
CA ALA A 291 17.58 27.29 -2.22
C ALA A 291 18.56 27.97 -1.24
N PRO A 292 19.64 27.31 -0.79
CA PRO A 292 20.62 27.92 0.11
C PRO A 292 21.27 29.18 -0.48
N ASP A 293 21.39 29.23 -1.81
CA ASP A 293 21.90 30.37 -2.56
C ASP A 293 20.78 31.04 -3.37
N SER A 294 20.81 32.37 -3.52
CA SER A 294 19.79 33.17 -4.25
C SER A 294 19.81 33.00 -5.79
N GLY A 295 20.42 31.94 -6.30
CA GLY A 295 20.55 31.65 -7.73
C GLY A 295 19.50 30.65 -8.25
N PRO A 296 19.28 30.60 -9.58
CA PRO A 296 18.38 29.62 -10.17
C PRO A 296 18.91 28.19 -10.01
N VAL A 297 18.00 27.22 -9.87
CA VAL A 297 18.28 25.79 -9.75
C VAL A 297 17.89 25.09 -11.05
N THR A 298 18.78 24.26 -11.59
CA THR A 298 18.46 23.42 -12.75
C THR A 298 17.87 22.10 -12.26
N VAL A 299 16.65 21.80 -12.69
CA VAL A 299 15.97 20.53 -12.41
C VAL A 299 15.93 19.68 -13.68
N GLU A 300 16.54 18.51 -13.64
CA GLU A 300 16.42 17.49 -14.67
C GLU A 300 15.26 16.55 -14.32
N VAL A 301 14.30 16.42 -15.23
CA VAL A 301 13.17 15.49 -15.12
C VAL A 301 13.32 14.43 -16.20
N SER A 302 13.39 13.18 -15.77
CA SER A 302 13.44 12.02 -16.66
C SER A 302 12.22 11.13 -16.44
N GLN A 303 11.72 10.51 -17.51
CA GLN A 303 10.59 9.60 -17.46
C GLN A 303 11.03 8.19 -17.86
N SER A 304 10.62 7.19 -17.07
CA SER A 304 10.81 5.77 -17.35
C SER A 304 9.46 5.03 -17.35
N GLY A 305 9.27 4.04 -18.23
CA GLY A 305 7.98 3.34 -18.41
C GLY A 305 7.81 2.72 -19.80
N GLN A 306 6.57 2.66 -20.31
CA GLN A 306 6.26 2.13 -21.65
C GLN A 306 6.81 3.06 -22.76
N GLY A 307 8.08 2.89 -23.13
CA GLY A 307 8.71 3.61 -24.25
C GLY A 307 10.17 3.97 -24.01
N LEU A 308 10.75 4.74 -24.94
CA LEU A 308 12.09 5.32 -24.78
C LEU A 308 12.06 6.38 -23.66
N PRO A 309 13.10 6.44 -22.80
CA PRO A 309 13.14 7.41 -21.73
C PRO A 309 13.19 8.84 -22.28
N VAL A 310 12.35 9.72 -21.72
CA VAL A 310 12.27 11.14 -22.10
C VAL A 310 12.96 11.97 -21.04
N PHE A 311 13.82 12.90 -21.46
CA PHE A 311 14.58 13.78 -20.57
C PHE A 311 14.26 15.24 -20.90
N ARG A 312 13.93 16.04 -19.88
CA ARG A 312 13.74 17.49 -19.98
C ARG A 312 14.47 18.20 -18.84
N ARG A 313 14.99 19.40 -19.11
CA ARG A 313 15.66 20.25 -18.12
C ARG A 313 14.90 21.55 -17.96
N PHE A 314 14.75 21.98 -16.71
CA PHE A 314 14.04 23.19 -16.32
C PHE A 314 14.96 24.05 -15.45
N VAL A 315 14.90 25.37 -15.61
CA VAL A 315 15.66 26.32 -14.79
C VAL A 315 14.67 27.08 -13.94
N LEU A 316 14.73 26.88 -12.62
CA LEU A 316 13.79 27.45 -11.66
C LEU A 316 14.43 28.64 -10.95
N GLY A 317 13.84 29.83 -11.07
CA GLY A 317 14.29 31.07 -10.40
C GLY A 317 13.35 31.56 -9.30
N GLY A 318 12.39 30.73 -8.88
CA GLY A 318 11.28 31.07 -7.98
C GLY A 318 9.91 30.98 -8.66
N GLY A 319 8.85 30.74 -7.88
CA GLY A 319 7.49 30.53 -8.39
C GLY A 319 7.28 29.14 -9.02
N ARG A 320 6.07 28.90 -9.53
CA ARG A 320 5.68 27.64 -10.17
C ARG A 320 6.05 27.63 -11.65
N HIS A 321 6.58 26.50 -12.12
CA HIS A 321 6.98 26.28 -13.51
C HIS A 321 6.28 25.05 -14.07
N GLU A 322 5.60 25.19 -15.20
CA GLU A 322 4.92 24.08 -15.86
C GLU A 322 5.90 23.12 -16.52
N LEU A 323 5.74 21.82 -16.26
CA LEU A 323 6.56 20.76 -16.84
C LEU A 323 6.09 20.31 -18.22
N GLY A 324 4.95 20.83 -18.68
CA GLY A 324 4.25 20.40 -19.88
C GLY A 324 3.62 19.01 -19.75
N ASP A 325 3.18 18.45 -20.88
CA ASP A 325 2.53 17.15 -20.90
C ASP A 325 3.54 16.00 -20.79
N TRP A 326 3.19 15.03 -19.94
CA TRP A 326 3.91 13.77 -19.72
C TRP A 326 2.95 12.59 -19.85
N SER A 327 3.45 11.47 -20.35
CA SER A 327 2.66 10.23 -20.41
C SER A 327 2.61 9.51 -19.07
N ALA A 328 1.69 8.55 -18.93
CA ALA A 328 1.71 7.66 -17.77
C ALA A 328 3.08 6.97 -17.65
N GLY A 329 3.64 6.94 -16.45
CA GLY A 329 4.99 6.42 -16.19
C GLY A 329 5.60 7.06 -14.94
N LEU A 330 6.84 6.67 -14.64
CA LEU A 330 7.55 7.17 -13.47
C LEU A 330 8.43 8.38 -13.85
N LEU A 331 8.21 9.50 -13.18
CA LEU A 331 9.06 10.68 -13.27
C LEU A 331 10.15 10.62 -12.21
N THR A 332 11.37 10.99 -12.59
CA THR A 332 12.54 11.11 -11.70
C THR A 332 13.09 12.53 -11.80
N LEU A 333 13.23 13.20 -10.66
CA LEU A 333 13.69 14.57 -10.53
C LEU A 333 15.09 14.61 -9.92
N ARG A 334 16.00 15.39 -10.52
CA ARG A 334 17.36 15.65 -10.04
C ARG A 334 17.67 17.13 -10.10
N VAL A 335 18.48 17.62 -9.16
CA VAL A 335 18.89 19.02 -9.07
C VAL A 335 20.39 19.17 -9.30
N ASP A 336 20.83 20.31 -9.83
CA ASP A 336 22.26 20.61 -10.00
C ASP A 336 22.92 21.18 -8.73
N ARG A 337 22.12 21.68 -7.78
CA ARG A 337 22.53 22.21 -6.48
C ARG A 337 21.46 21.95 -5.41
N PRO A 338 21.79 22.03 -4.11
CA PRO A 338 20.81 21.83 -3.04
C PRO A 338 19.60 22.77 -3.18
N ALA A 339 18.40 22.22 -3.08
CA ALA A 339 17.15 22.94 -3.30
C ALA A 339 15.97 22.25 -2.60
N HIS A 340 15.01 23.03 -2.12
CA HIS A 340 13.73 22.56 -1.63
C HIS A 340 12.70 22.64 -2.75
N LEU A 341 12.26 21.48 -3.25
CA LEU A 341 11.32 21.40 -4.37
C LEU A 341 9.93 20.98 -3.91
N ALA A 342 8.90 21.63 -4.45
CA ALA A 342 7.52 21.20 -4.34
C ALA A 342 6.97 20.83 -5.73
N LEU A 343 6.30 19.68 -5.83
CA LEU A 343 5.60 19.26 -7.03
C LEU A 343 4.10 19.48 -6.82
N TRP A 344 3.45 20.08 -7.81
CA TRP A 344 2.03 20.39 -7.80
C TRP A 344 1.34 19.73 -8.99
N ARG A 345 0.11 19.28 -8.75
CA ARG A 345 -0.83 18.78 -9.75
C ARG A 345 -2.15 19.48 -9.53
N ASP A 346 -2.61 20.26 -10.50
CA ASP A 346 -3.88 21.00 -10.42
C ASP A 346 -4.04 21.79 -9.12
N ASP A 347 -3.02 22.60 -8.78
CA ASP A 347 -2.93 23.36 -7.53
C ASP A 347 -2.92 22.52 -6.23
N THR A 348 -2.87 21.20 -6.34
CA THR A 348 -2.72 20.27 -5.22
C THR A 348 -1.27 19.86 -5.09
N LEU A 349 -0.70 20.02 -3.89
CA LEU A 349 0.65 19.55 -3.63
C LEU A 349 0.70 18.02 -3.70
N VAL A 350 1.63 17.52 -4.50
CA VAL A 350 1.96 16.11 -4.58
C VAL A 350 2.87 15.73 -3.41
N ASN A 351 2.54 14.64 -2.74
CA ASN A 351 3.40 14.13 -1.69
C ASN A 351 4.63 13.42 -2.29
N LEU A 352 5.77 14.10 -2.24
CA LEU A 352 7.08 13.50 -2.56
C LEU A 352 7.78 12.91 -1.32
N SER A 353 7.15 12.97 -0.13
CA SER A 353 7.75 12.39 1.06
C SER A 353 7.69 10.87 0.97
N GLY A 354 8.87 10.29 0.75
CA GLY A 354 9.10 8.87 0.98
C GLY A 354 8.88 8.50 2.46
N PHE A 355 9.10 7.23 2.81
CA PHE A 355 8.92 6.79 4.20
C PHE A 355 10.20 7.00 5.01
N THR A 356 10.06 7.39 6.27
CA THR A 356 11.22 7.54 7.18
C THR A 356 11.38 6.29 8.04
N THR A 357 12.60 5.77 8.12
CA THR A 357 12.97 4.64 8.97
C THR A 357 14.11 4.99 9.93
N PRO A 358 14.05 4.58 11.22
CA PRO A 358 15.18 4.74 12.12
C PRO A 358 16.30 3.75 11.78
N SER A 359 17.55 4.22 11.87
CA SER A 359 18.77 3.41 11.83
C SER A 359 19.69 3.78 12.98
N TYR A 360 20.54 2.85 13.39
CA TYR A 360 21.46 3.02 14.51
C TYR A 360 22.89 2.80 14.05
N LEU A 361 23.82 3.64 14.52
CA LEU A 361 25.21 3.63 14.07
C LEU A 361 26.05 2.58 14.80
N SER A 362 26.58 1.61 14.06
CA SER A 362 27.63 0.67 14.45
C SER A 362 29.00 1.15 13.93
N GLY A 363 30.09 0.74 14.59
CA GLY A 363 31.46 1.07 14.19
C GLY A 363 32.51 0.31 15.01
N PRO A 364 33.81 0.59 14.81
CA PRO A 364 34.90 -0.14 15.48
C PRO A 364 34.80 -0.11 17.00
N ASP A 365 34.39 1.04 17.55
CA ASP A 365 34.24 1.26 18.98
C ASP A 365 32.77 1.27 19.43
N ARG A 366 31.85 0.85 18.54
CA ARG A 366 30.41 0.99 18.74
C ARG A 366 29.70 -0.32 18.39
N VAL A 367 29.31 -1.03 19.43
CA VAL A 367 28.54 -2.27 19.32
C VAL A 367 27.06 -1.96 19.46
N LEU A 368 26.24 -2.56 18.61
CA LEU A 368 24.79 -2.57 18.74
C LEU A 368 24.34 -3.90 19.33
N GLU A 369 23.42 -3.88 20.28
CA GLU A 369 22.79 -5.10 20.79
C GLU A 369 21.27 -4.95 20.73
N TYR A 370 20.60 -5.88 20.05
CA TYR A 370 19.15 -5.91 19.86
C TYR A 370 18.55 -7.08 20.62
N GLY A 371 17.66 -6.79 21.57
CA GLY A 371 16.84 -7.82 22.23
C GLY A 371 15.59 -8.16 21.42
N PHE A 372 15.20 -9.43 21.40
CA PHE A 372 13.95 -9.87 20.78
C PHE A 372 13.37 -11.10 21.48
N HIS A 373 12.04 -11.18 21.47
CA HIS A 373 11.30 -12.37 21.90
C HIS A 373 10.82 -13.12 20.66
N SER A 374 11.42 -14.28 20.38
CA SER A 374 11.01 -15.07 19.23
C SER A 374 11.17 -16.58 19.46
N GLU A 375 10.35 -17.34 18.74
CA GLU A 375 10.43 -18.79 18.67
C GLU A 375 11.50 -19.24 17.66
N ALA A 376 11.95 -20.48 17.77
CA ALA A 376 12.89 -21.07 16.82
C ALA A 376 12.35 -20.97 15.38
N GLY A 377 13.20 -20.53 14.45
CA GLY A 377 12.83 -20.36 13.04
C GLY A 377 12.12 -19.04 12.71
N ALA A 378 11.97 -18.12 13.67
CA ALA A 378 11.60 -16.74 13.40
C ALA A 378 12.60 -16.06 12.45
N GLY A 379 12.10 -15.13 11.64
CA GLY A 379 12.93 -14.37 10.71
C GLY A 379 13.54 -13.15 11.40
N LEU A 380 14.77 -12.79 11.05
CA LEU A 380 15.35 -11.49 11.35
C LEU A 380 15.85 -10.86 10.05
N ARG A 381 15.56 -9.58 9.82
CA ARG A 381 16.04 -8.76 8.70
C ARG A 381 16.94 -7.66 9.26
N LEU A 382 18.09 -7.45 8.64
CA LEU A 382 18.96 -6.30 8.83
C LEU A 382 19.01 -5.50 7.54
N ASP A 383 18.75 -4.20 7.64
CA ASP A 383 19.00 -3.25 6.58
C ASP A 383 20.27 -2.48 6.94
N LEU A 384 21.32 -2.67 6.16
CA LEU A 384 22.64 -2.06 6.37
C LEU A 384 22.88 -0.96 5.33
N ARG A 385 23.37 0.20 5.79
CA ARG A 385 23.71 1.36 4.96
C ARG A 385 25.01 1.95 5.46
N ALA A 386 25.89 2.40 4.58
CA ALA A 386 27.16 3.02 4.92
C ALA A 386 27.20 4.46 4.43
N PRO A 387 27.85 5.38 5.18
CA PRO A 387 28.39 6.61 4.64
C PRO A 387 29.23 6.35 3.38
N ALA A 388 28.97 7.05 2.28
CA ALA A 388 29.77 6.94 1.07
C ALA A 388 30.86 8.03 0.99
N PRO A 389 32.04 7.74 0.44
CA PRO A 389 32.47 6.45 -0.09
C PRO A 389 32.80 5.47 1.03
N ALA A 390 32.27 4.26 0.93
CA ALA A 390 32.61 3.18 1.85
C ALA A 390 33.76 2.36 1.25
N ASP A 391 34.88 2.26 1.97
CA ASP A 391 35.84 1.18 1.76
C ASP A 391 35.15 -0.18 2.00
N SER A 392 35.83 -1.30 1.73
CA SER A 392 35.30 -2.63 2.09
C SER A 392 35.03 -2.73 3.59
N ILE A 393 33.77 -2.57 4.01
CA ILE A 393 33.36 -2.69 5.41
C ILE A 393 33.13 -4.17 5.71
N THR A 394 33.69 -4.66 6.80
CA THR A 394 33.34 -5.99 7.35
C THR A 394 32.47 -5.78 8.58
N TRP A 395 31.33 -6.45 8.63
CA TRP A 395 30.49 -6.46 9.82
C TRP A 395 30.43 -7.87 10.42
N GLN A 396 30.32 -7.90 11.74
CA GLN A 396 30.30 -9.10 12.55
C GLN A 396 28.97 -9.17 13.29
N TYR A 397 28.44 -10.38 13.42
CA TYR A 397 27.21 -10.63 14.15
C TYR A 397 27.38 -11.81 15.11
N SER A 398 26.66 -11.76 16.23
CA SER A 398 26.58 -12.86 17.18
C SER A 398 25.17 -12.95 17.76
N PHE A 399 24.56 -14.13 17.63
CA PHE A 399 23.31 -14.48 18.29
C PHE A 399 23.61 -15.03 19.68
N LEU A 400 22.99 -14.43 20.69
CA LEU A 400 23.20 -14.80 22.09
C LEU A 400 21.91 -15.35 22.69
N ASP A 401 22.03 -16.29 23.62
CA ASP A 401 20.92 -16.73 24.47
C ASP A 401 20.62 -15.74 25.61
N GLU A 402 19.65 -16.08 26.46
CA GLU A 402 19.25 -15.32 27.66
C GLU A 402 20.40 -15.13 28.68
N ARG A 403 21.44 -15.96 28.64
CA ARG A 403 22.61 -15.91 29.53
C ARG A 403 23.81 -15.21 28.89
N GLY A 404 23.66 -14.72 27.65
CA GLY A 404 24.73 -14.11 26.88
C GLY A 404 25.69 -15.12 26.22
N GLN A 405 25.37 -16.42 26.20
CA GLN A 405 26.17 -17.43 25.51
C GLN A 405 25.96 -17.31 24.00
N VAL A 406 27.05 -17.33 23.24
CA VAL A 406 27.01 -17.30 21.76
C VAL A 406 26.43 -18.62 21.24
N LEU A 407 25.32 -18.54 20.52
CA LEU A 407 24.66 -19.66 19.85
C LEU A 407 25.12 -19.81 18.39
N ALA A 408 25.36 -18.67 17.73
CA ALA A 408 25.87 -18.61 16.37
C ALA A 408 26.54 -17.25 16.15
N ASP A 409 27.61 -17.20 15.37
CA ASP A 409 28.28 -15.97 14.97
C ASP A 409 28.75 -16.05 13.52
N GLY A 410 29.19 -14.91 13.00
CA GLY A 410 29.80 -14.84 11.69
C GLY A 410 30.19 -13.42 11.32
N GLN A 411 30.75 -13.30 10.12
CA GLN A 411 31.10 -12.02 9.52
C GLN A 411 30.74 -12.02 8.05
N SER A 412 30.44 -10.84 7.51
CA SER A 412 30.16 -10.66 6.10
C SER A 412 30.75 -9.35 5.61
N PRO A 413 31.23 -9.29 4.36
CA PRO A 413 31.56 -8.03 3.73
C PRO A 413 30.27 -7.23 3.47
N TYR A 414 30.42 -5.92 3.41
CA TYR A 414 29.43 -4.97 2.94
C TYR A 414 30.05 -4.17 1.79
N LEU A 415 29.42 -4.28 0.63
CA LEU A 415 29.79 -3.53 -0.57
C LEU A 415 28.51 -3.14 -1.31
N ARG A 416 28.21 -1.84 -1.32
CA ARG A 416 27.07 -1.26 -2.03
C ARG A 416 27.44 0.09 -2.60
N GLU A 417 26.88 0.40 -3.76
CA GLU A 417 27.06 1.69 -4.42
C GLU A 417 26.28 2.79 -3.69
N PRO A 418 26.67 4.07 -3.83
CA PRO A 418 25.89 5.21 -3.34
C PRO A 418 24.45 5.20 -3.90
N SER A 419 23.47 5.40 -3.03
CA SER A 419 22.06 5.49 -3.40
C SER A 419 21.62 6.95 -3.56
N PRO A 420 21.00 7.34 -4.68
CA PRO A 420 20.39 8.65 -4.80
C PRO A 420 19.02 8.74 -4.10
N TYR A 421 18.47 7.62 -3.62
CA TYR A 421 17.11 7.55 -3.09
C TYR A 421 17.05 7.49 -1.55
N LEU A 422 18.18 7.71 -0.87
CA LEU A 422 18.29 7.66 0.58
C LEU A 422 18.83 8.99 1.10
N ILE A 423 18.07 9.63 1.99
CA ILE A 423 18.45 10.90 2.62
C ILE A 423 18.52 10.68 4.13
N ALA A 424 19.67 10.94 4.74
CA ALA A 424 19.79 10.98 6.18
C ALA A 424 19.29 12.33 6.72
N GLU A 425 18.39 12.31 7.69
CA GLU A 425 18.00 13.50 8.45
C GLU A 425 19.01 13.69 9.59
N SER A 426 20.18 14.22 9.26
CA SER A 426 21.31 14.40 10.17
C SER A 426 22.18 15.59 9.74
N ASP A 427 22.65 16.38 10.71
CA ASP A 427 23.59 17.50 10.46
C ASP A 427 25.05 17.05 10.29
N ARG A 428 25.28 15.74 10.15
CA ARG A 428 26.61 15.14 10.07
C ARG A 428 27.00 14.95 8.60
N PRO A 429 28.04 15.65 8.08
CA PRO A 429 28.37 15.64 6.65
C PRO A 429 28.70 14.25 6.09
N GLU A 430 29.21 13.33 6.92
CA GLU A 430 29.46 11.96 6.50
C GLU A 430 28.19 11.21 6.06
N PHE A 431 26.99 11.66 6.47
CA PHE A 431 25.72 11.07 6.06
C PHE A 431 25.06 11.78 4.87
N ASP A 432 25.72 12.76 4.25
CA ASP A 432 25.23 13.45 3.05
C ASP A 432 25.04 12.52 1.86
N ARG A 433 25.75 11.38 1.87
CA ARG A 433 25.63 10.30 0.89
C ARG A 433 25.58 8.96 1.61
N LEU A 434 24.51 8.21 1.39
CA LEU A 434 24.38 6.85 1.87
C LEU A 434 24.47 5.87 0.71
N SER A 435 25.06 4.70 0.96
CA SER A 435 24.99 3.58 0.04
C SER A 435 23.60 2.92 0.01
N ASP A 436 23.32 2.20 -1.06
CA ASP A 436 22.13 1.39 -1.21
C ASP A 436 21.96 0.42 -0.03
N THR A 437 20.70 0.14 0.29
CA THR A 437 20.38 -0.72 1.42
C THR A 437 20.79 -2.16 1.11
N ALA A 438 21.79 -2.70 1.81
CA ALA A 438 22.03 -4.14 1.82
C ALA A 438 21.07 -4.80 2.81
N ARG A 439 20.16 -5.63 2.30
CA ARG A 439 19.23 -6.38 3.13
C ARG A 439 19.77 -7.77 3.39
N TRP A 440 19.87 -8.13 4.67
CA TRP A 440 20.34 -9.42 5.11
C TRP A 440 19.27 -10.08 5.99
N PHE A 441 19.02 -11.34 5.72
CA PHE A 441 18.01 -12.13 6.40
C PHE A 441 18.65 -13.32 7.11
N PHE A 442 18.05 -13.64 8.25
CA PHE A 442 18.46 -14.71 9.14
C PHE A 442 17.24 -15.53 9.56
N ARG A 443 17.47 -16.82 9.79
CA ARG A 443 16.57 -17.69 10.53
C ARG A 443 17.13 -17.85 11.93
N LEU A 444 16.41 -17.32 12.93
CA LEU A 444 16.92 -17.24 14.29
C LEU A 444 17.21 -18.65 14.87
N PRO A 445 18.40 -18.86 15.48
CA PRO A 445 18.70 -20.10 16.17
C PRO A 445 17.71 -20.36 17.31
N ALA A 446 17.45 -21.63 17.61
CA ALA A 446 16.65 -21.98 18.77
C ALA A 446 17.29 -21.42 20.05
N GLY A 447 16.51 -20.68 20.85
CA GLY A 447 16.98 -20.07 22.09
C GLY A 447 17.65 -18.70 21.95
N ALA A 448 17.80 -18.15 20.73
CA ALA A 448 18.35 -16.81 20.54
C ALA A 448 17.41 -15.73 21.12
N ARG A 449 18.02 -14.77 21.81
CA ARG A 449 17.36 -13.69 22.54
C ARG A 449 17.94 -12.33 22.24
N HIS A 450 19.23 -12.29 21.90
CA HIS A 450 19.92 -11.07 21.53
C HIS A 450 20.69 -11.26 20.22
N LEU A 451 20.84 -10.16 19.48
CA LEU A 451 21.75 -10.01 18.37
C LEU A 451 22.74 -8.92 18.71
N ARG A 452 24.02 -9.26 18.74
CA ARG A 452 25.13 -8.32 18.84
C ARG A 452 25.72 -8.06 17.45
N LEU A 453 25.97 -6.80 17.13
CA LEU A 453 26.54 -6.35 15.86
C LEU A 453 27.70 -5.39 16.08
N ALA A 454 28.77 -5.57 15.32
CA ALA A 454 29.92 -4.67 15.25
C ALA A 454 30.36 -4.51 13.79
N SER A 455 31.06 -3.42 13.46
CA SER A 455 31.54 -3.18 12.11
C SER A 455 32.92 -2.54 12.10
N SER A 456 33.72 -2.83 11.08
CA SER A 456 35.08 -2.28 10.90
C SER A 456 35.09 -0.80 10.52
N ALA A 457 33.94 -0.22 10.20
CA ALA A 457 33.74 1.17 9.82
C ALA A 457 32.29 1.61 10.17
N PRO A 458 31.98 2.92 10.14
CA PRO A 458 30.63 3.43 10.35
C PRO A 458 29.57 2.71 9.48
N LEU A 459 28.58 2.10 10.12
CA LEU A 459 27.51 1.37 9.46
C LEU A 459 26.18 1.65 10.15
N LEU A 460 25.21 2.18 9.41
CA LEU A 460 23.84 2.37 9.87
C LEU A 460 23.08 1.05 9.74
N VAL A 461 22.46 0.61 10.84
CA VAL A 461 21.73 -0.65 10.94
C VAL A 461 20.29 -0.38 11.35
N SER A 462 19.34 -0.87 10.55
CA SER A 462 17.95 -1.08 11.00
C SER A 462 17.72 -2.58 11.14
N ALA A 463 17.32 -3.05 12.32
CA ALA A 463 16.98 -4.45 12.54
C ALA A 463 15.45 -4.63 12.60
N TYR A 464 14.97 -5.77 12.12
CA TYR A 464 13.56 -6.14 12.16
C TYR A 464 13.41 -7.62 12.47
N VAL A 465 12.38 -7.98 13.23
CA VAL A 465 12.04 -9.36 13.55
C VAL A 465 10.72 -9.74 12.90
N ARG A 466 10.53 -11.03 12.63
CA ARG A 466 9.26 -11.62 12.19
C ARG A 466 8.98 -12.89 12.99
N PRO A 467 7.84 -12.97 13.70
CA PRO A 467 7.44 -14.20 14.40
C PRO A 467 7.38 -15.41 13.47
N ALA A 468 7.79 -16.58 13.96
CA ALA A 468 7.85 -17.82 13.19
C ALA A 468 6.47 -18.27 12.67
N ASN A 469 5.44 -18.05 13.47
CA ASN A 469 4.04 -18.39 13.16
C ASN A 469 3.33 -17.34 12.31
N TRP A 470 3.99 -16.26 11.92
CA TRP A 470 3.37 -15.24 11.08
C TRP A 470 3.18 -15.78 9.67
N VAL A 471 1.98 -15.59 9.13
CA VAL A 471 1.61 -16.07 7.79
C VAL A 471 1.78 -14.91 6.82
N PHE A 472 2.53 -15.12 5.73
CA PHE A 472 2.64 -14.11 4.68
C PHE A 472 1.28 -14.00 3.99
N ARG A 473 0.77 -12.79 3.77
CA ARG A 473 -0.44 -12.57 2.96
C ARG A 473 -0.17 -11.47 1.95
N GLU A 474 -0.34 -11.78 0.67
CA GLU A 474 -0.34 -10.81 -0.42
C GLU A 474 -1.74 -10.15 -0.39
N VAL A 475 -1.89 -9.05 0.36
CA VAL A 475 -3.10 -8.21 0.28
C VAL A 475 -2.75 -7.03 -0.62
N GLU A 476 -3.61 -6.75 -1.58
CA GLU A 476 -3.54 -5.64 -2.55
C GLU A 476 -3.54 -4.23 -1.92
N GLU A 477 -3.59 -4.11 -0.59
CA GLU A 477 -3.50 -2.83 0.11
C GLU A 477 -2.10 -2.63 0.71
N GLN A 478 -1.32 -1.83 -0.02
CA GLN A 478 -0.18 -1.00 0.40
C GLN A 478 0.31 -1.16 1.86
N GLY A 479 1.49 -1.78 2.01
CA GLY A 479 2.49 -1.28 2.96
C GLY A 479 2.53 -1.83 4.39
N ALA A 480 1.76 -2.87 4.75
CA ALA A 480 1.99 -3.55 6.03
C ALA A 480 3.28 -4.39 5.95
N ASP A 481 4.43 -3.77 6.24
CA ASP A 481 5.73 -4.44 6.28
C ASP A 481 5.62 -5.64 7.25
N GLN A 482 5.85 -6.86 6.75
CA GLN A 482 5.71 -8.10 7.54
C GLN A 482 6.90 -8.32 8.51
N TRP A 483 7.61 -7.24 8.80
CA TRP A 483 8.85 -7.15 9.54
C TRP A 483 8.70 -6.04 10.58
N PHE A 484 8.92 -6.37 11.84
CA PHE A 484 8.71 -5.47 12.96
C PHE A 484 10.04 -4.87 13.40
N SER A 485 10.16 -3.54 13.37
CA SER A 485 11.41 -2.86 13.71
C SER A 485 11.83 -3.15 15.16
N LEU A 486 13.11 -3.42 15.34
CA LEU A 486 13.75 -3.57 16.63
C LEU A 486 14.51 -2.29 16.98
N ARG A 487 14.48 -1.92 18.25
CA ARG A 487 15.33 -0.88 18.83
C ARG A 487 16.48 -1.57 19.58
N PRO A 488 17.74 -1.12 19.41
CA PRO A 488 18.83 -1.70 20.17
C PRO A 488 18.73 -1.28 21.65
N GLU A 489 19.12 -2.20 22.53
CA GLU A 489 19.27 -2.00 23.96
C GLU A 489 20.60 -1.27 24.26
N ILE A 490 21.65 -1.60 23.49
CA ILE A 490 22.98 -0.97 23.55
C ILE A 490 23.23 -0.19 22.25
N GLY A 491 23.68 1.06 22.36
CA GLY A 491 23.97 1.93 21.21
C GLY A 491 22.77 2.74 20.69
N ARG A 492 21.69 2.84 21.48
CA ARG A 492 20.43 3.50 21.09
C ARG A 492 20.51 5.01 20.89
N ASP A 493 21.52 5.66 21.46
CA ASP A 493 21.65 7.13 21.47
C ASP A 493 22.18 7.66 20.13
N GLU A 494 22.69 6.78 19.27
CA GLU A 494 23.22 7.08 17.94
C GLU A 494 22.18 6.78 16.84
N LYS A 495 20.96 7.30 17.04
CA LYS A 495 19.85 7.14 16.11
C LYS A 495 19.98 8.16 14.96
N VAL A 496 19.88 7.67 13.73
CA VAL A 496 19.78 8.48 12.50
C VAL A 496 18.44 8.15 11.83
N LEU A 497 17.66 9.17 11.47
CA LEU A 497 16.46 8.98 10.66
C LEU A 497 16.85 8.97 9.19
N ILE A 498 16.36 7.99 8.43
CA ILE A 498 16.63 7.86 7.00
C ILE A 498 15.31 7.95 6.26
N ARG A 499 15.19 8.92 5.37
CA ARG A 499 14.10 9.04 4.42
C ARG A 499 14.42 8.20 3.18
N VAL A 500 13.58 7.23 2.91
CA VAL A 500 13.67 6.33 1.76
C VAL A 500 12.68 6.80 0.72
N LEU A 501 13.20 7.31 -0.40
CA LEU A 501 12.40 7.75 -1.52
C LEU A 501 12.02 6.55 -2.40
N ASP A 502 10.89 6.67 -3.08
CA ASP A 502 10.48 5.66 -4.06
C ASP A 502 11.54 5.56 -5.16
N ARG A 503 11.80 4.33 -5.60
CA ARG A 503 12.75 4.02 -6.68
C ARG A 503 11.98 3.52 -7.90
N PRO A 504 12.52 3.71 -9.11
CA PRO A 504 11.98 3.03 -10.27
C PRO A 504 11.99 1.53 -10.05
N SER A 505 10.89 0.86 -10.41
CA SER A 505 10.91 -0.58 -10.58
C SER A 505 12.00 -0.87 -11.61
N GLU A 506 13.04 -1.61 -11.21
CA GLU A 506 13.91 -2.26 -12.18
C GLU A 506 12.98 -3.04 -13.11
N VAL A 507 13.10 -2.79 -14.42
CA VAL A 507 12.24 -3.43 -15.43
C VAL A 507 12.17 -4.91 -15.10
N ASP A 508 10.98 -5.37 -14.74
CA ASP A 508 10.73 -6.72 -14.28
C ASP A 508 11.42 -7.71 -15.24
N GLU A 509 12.28 -8.59 -14.71
CA GLU A 509 12.94 -9.69 -15.46
C GLU A 509 11.94 -10.71 -16.06
N VAL A 510 10.65 -10.37 -16.09
CA VAL A 510 9.51 -11.16 -16.55
C VAL A 510 9.61 -11.52 -18.04
N GLU A 511 10.46 -10.85 -18.82
CA GLU A 511 10.74 -11.22 -20.22
C GLU A 511 11.72 -12.39 -20.41
N ARG A 512 12.34 -12.92 -19.34
CA ARG A 512 13.25 -14.08 -19.50
C ARG A 512 12.45 -15.37 -19.75
N PRO A 513 12.91 -16.26 -20.66
CA PRO A 513 12.25 -17.54 -20.86
C PRO A 513 12.37 -18.43 -19.61
N TRP A 514 11.24 -18.82 -19.05
CA TRP A 514 11.16 -19.71 -17.89
C TRP A 514 10.95 -21.16 -18.34
N ARG A 515 11.63 -22.12 -17.69
CA ARG A 515 11.24 -23.53 -17.80
C ARG A 515 10.22 -23.86 -16.71
N ALA A 516 9.22 -24.66 -17.06
CA ALA A 516 8.19 -25.12 -16.14
C ALA A 516 8.08 -26.64 -16.14
N GLU A 517 8.09 -27.24 -14.95
CA GLU A 517 7.88 -28.67 -14.75
C GLU A 517 6.62 -28.88 -13.89
N PRO A 518 5.62 -29.67 -14.34
CA PRO A 518 4.42 -29.91 -13.57
C PRO A 518 4.73 -30.74 -12.32
N LEU A 519 4.12 -30.37 -11.20
CA LEU A 519 4.22 -31.09 -9.92
C LEU A 519 2.91 -31.84 -9.65
N LEU A 520 3.02 -33.11 -9.32
CA LEU A 520 1.90 -33.95 -8.88
C LEU A 520 1.96 -34.17 -7.36
N PRO A 521 0.80 -34.26 -6.68
CA PRO A 521 0.78 -34.58 -5.27
C PRO A 521 1.27 -36.01 -5.00
N ARG A 522 1.73 -36.27 -3.77
CA ARG A 522 2.04 -37.58 -3.23
C ARG A 522 0.90 -38.10 -2.37
N GLY A 523 0.79 -39.42 -2.29
CA GLY A 523 -0.26 -40.12 -1.54
C GLY A 523 -1.51 -40.34 -2.39
N ASP A 524 -2.64 -40.58 -1.72
CA ASP A 524 -3.93 -40.74 -2.37
C ASP A 524 -4.54 -39.38 -2.64
N TRP A 525 -4.78 -39.06 -3.91
CA TRP A 525 -5.42 -37.83 -4.34
C TRP A 525 -6.28 -38.11 -5.57
N LEU A 526 -7.34 -37.31 -5.74
CA LEU A 526 -8.17 -37.37 -6.92
C LEU A 526 -7.68 -36.34 -7.95
N GLY A 527 -7.48 -36.78 -9.18
CA GLY A 527 -7.06 -35.92 -10.29
C GLY A 527 -8.00 -36.00 -11.47
N HIS A 528 -8.13 -34.90 -12.19
CA HIS A 528 -8.79 -34.88 -13.50
C HIS A 528 -7.92 -34.18 -14.53
N TYR A 529 -7.98 -34.66 -15.77
CA TYR A 529 -7.42 -33.90 -16.88
C TYR A 529 -8.34 -32.71 -17.18
N VAL A 530 -7.76 -31.52 -17.13
CA VAL A 530 -8.41 -30.27 -17.51
C VAL A 530 -7.89 -29.81 -18.86
N TRP A 531 -8.78 -29.15 -19.58
CA TRP A 531 -8.57 -28.68 -20.94
C TRP A 531 -8.57 -27.16 -20.94
N LEU A 532 -7.36 -26.60 -21.09
CA LEU A 532 -7.12 -25.16 -20.97
C LEU A 532 -7.15 -24.50 -22.35
N SER A 533 -7.99 -23.49 -22.49
CA SER A 533 -8.11 -22.64 -23.68
C SER A 533 -7.32 -21.35 -23.45
N ARG A 534 -6.00 -21.34 -23.69
CA ARG A 534 -5.21 -20.09 -23.61
C ARG A 534 -4.98 -19.51 -25.01
N PRO A 535 -5.69 -18.44 -25.42
CA PRO A 535 -5.38 -17.71 -26.64
C PRO A 535 -4.17 -16.77 -26.51
N GLU A 536 -3.73 -16.40 -25.30
CA GLU A 536 -2.78 -15.30 -25.09
C GLU A 536 -1.30 -15.71 -24.91
N GLU A 537 -1.00 -16.95 -24.50
CA GLU A 537 0.40 -17.39 -24.41
C GLU A 537 0.88 -17.94 -25.76
N PRO A 538 1.88 -17.32 -26.41
CA PRO A 538 2.47 -17.89 -27.62
C PRO A 538 3.08 -19.27 -27.30
N PHE A 539 2.85 -20.23 -28.19
CA PHE A 539 3.50 -21.53 -28.10
C PHE A 539 5.02 -21.36 -28.05
N GLN A 540 5.66 -21.91 -27.03
CA GLN A 540 7.12 -21.89 -26.91
C GLN A 540 7.70 -23.17 -27.50
N GLU A 541 8.88 -23.10 -28.13
CA GLU A 541 9.51 -24.30 -28.69
C GLU A 541 9.87 -25.35 -27.63
N SER A 542 9.95 -24.94 -26.36
CA SER A 542 10.15 -25.78 -25.18
C SER A 542 8.87 -26.47 -24.68
N ASP A 543 7.68 -26.11 -25.19
CA ASP A 543 6.43 -26.74 -24.75
C ASP A 543 6.36 -28.21 -25.19
N PRO A 544 6.06 -29.15 -24.28
CA PRO A 544 5.99 -30.56 -24.63
C PRO A 544 4.77 -30.82 -25.53
N LEU A 545 5.04 -31.17 -26.80
CA LEU A 545 4.02 -31.43 -27.81
C LEU A 545 3.05 -32.57 -27.44
N SER A 546 3.40 -33.41 -26.45
CA SER A 546 2.53 -34.44 -25.90
C SER A 546 1.31 -33.87 -25.13
N THR A 547 1.40 -32.64 -24.64
CA THR A 547 0.34 -31.95 -23.88
C THR A 547 -0.36 -30.84 -24.66
N VAL A 548 0.17 -30.49 -25.83
CA VAL A 548 -0.35 -29.43 -26.71
C VAL A 548 -1.20 -30.07 -27.80
N TYR A 549 -2.45 -29.65 -27.90
CA TYR A 549 -3.41 -30.21 -28.82
C TYR A 549 -3.91 -29.16 -29.81
N THR A 550 -3.96 -29.55 -31.08
CA THR A 550 -4.37 -28.70 -32.20
C THR A 550 -5.64 -29.25 -32.83
N ARG A 551 -6.57 -28.36 -33.21
CA ARG A 551 -7.80 -28.78 -33.88
C ARG A 551 -7.47 -29.48 -35.20
N THR A 552 -8.18 -30.56 -35.49
CA THR A 552 -8.07 -31.29 -36.74
C THR A 552 -9.42 -31.31 -37.47
N ARG A 553 -9.39 -31.30 -38.80
CA ARG A 553 -10.61 -31.36 -39.61
C ARG A 553 -11.08 -32.82 -39.68
N VAL A 554 -12.39 -33.03 -39.46
CA VAL A 554 -13.07 -34.31 -39.61
C VAL A 554 -13.65 -34.39 -41.03
N ASN A 555 -13.73 -35.59 -41.60
CA ASN A 555 -14.20 -35.90 -42.96
C ASN A 555 -13.44 -35.19 -44.09
N ARG A 556 -12.17 -34.80 -43.85
CA ARG A 556 -11.29 -34.22 -44.85
C ARG A 556 -9.88 -34.77 -44.71
N THR A 557 -9.30 -35.23 -45.82
CA THR A 557 -7.90 -35.62 -45.88
C THR A 557 -7.00 -34.40 -45.73
N GLN A 558 -6.01 -34.49 -44.84
CA GLN A 558 -5.08 -33.40 -44.55
C GLN A 558 -3.65 -33.93 -44.40
N LYS A 559 -2.67 -33.13 -44.78
CA LYS A 559 -1.25 -33.46 -44.58
C LYS A 559 -0.84 -33.02 -43.19
N VAL A 560 -0.49 -33.96 -42.32
CA VAL A 560 -0.11 -33.71 -40.93
C VAL A 560 1.35 -34.07 -40.72
N ARG A 561 2.11 -33.16 -40.09
CA ARG A 561 3.47 -33.44 -39.64
C ARG A 561 3.46 -33.70 -38.14
N PHE A 562 3.77 -34.93 -37.76
CA PHE A 562 4.01 -35.32 -36.39
C PHE A 562 5.49 -35.16 -36.02
N ARG A 563 5.77 -34.66 -34.82
CA ARG A 563 7.13 -34.44 -34.31
C ARG A 563 7.24 -34.89 -32.86
N ALA A 564 8.35 -35.53 -32.51
CA ALA A 564 8.75 -35.71 -31.11
C ALA A 564 9.36 -34.41 -30.57
N ASN A 565 9.37 -34.22 -29.24
CA ASN A 565 10.15 -33.13 -28.65
C ASN A 565 11.66 -33.43 -28.79
N PRO A 566 12.54 -32.42 -28.78
CA PRO A 566 13.98 -32.65 -28.74
C PRO A 566 14.37 -33.56 -27.58
N GLY A 567 15.09 -34.65 -27.88
CA GLY A 567 15.53 -35.65 -26.88
C GLY A 567 14.52 -36.76 -26.55
N GLU A 568 13.31 -36.72 -27.11
CA GLU A 568 12.34 -37.83 -27.00
C GLU A 568 12.57 -38.93 -28.05
N ASP A 569 11.99 -40.11 -27.80
CA ASP A 569 11.96 -41.21 -28.76
C ASP A 569 11.26 -40.77 -30.06
N PRO A 570 11.87 -41.00 -31.25
CA PRO A 570 11.21 -40.75 -32.53
C PRO A 570 9.90 -41.53 -32.72
N LEU A 571 9.65 -42.57 -31.94
CA LEU A 571 8.35 -43.26 -31.83
C LEU A 571 7.45 -42.55 -30.81
N ILE A 572 6.51 -41.76 -31.31
CA ILE A 572 5.55 -41.01 -30.50
C ILE A 572 4.26 -41.80 -30.27
N ARG A 573 3.46 -41.38 -29.27
CA ARG A 573 2.16 -42.00 -28.93
C ARG A 573 1.04 -40.95 -28.97
N PRO A 574 0.50 -40.63 -30.15
CA PRO A 574 -0.50 -39.58 -30.26
C PRO A 574 -1.81 -39.95 -29.59
N ALA A 575 -2.55 -38.92 -29.23
CA ALA A 575 -3.85 -39.03 -28.60
C ALA A 575 -4.82 -38.01 -29.22
N LEU A 576 -6.09 -38.38 -29.26
CA LEU A 576 -7.18 -37.53 -29.71
C LEU A 576 -8.04 -37.12 -28.52
N VAL A 577 -8.34 -35.84 -28.41
CA VAL A 577 -9.42 -35.34 -27.54
C VAL A 577 -10.58 -34.94 -28.42
N TYR A 578 -11.78 -35.43 -28.10
CA TYR A 578 -12.99 -35.15 -28.87
C TYR A 578 -14.10 -34.52 -28.03
N PHE A 579 -14.99 -33.77 -28.69
CA PHE A 579 -16.20 -33.15 -28.15
C PHE A 579 -17.36 -33.30 -29.15
N LYS A 580 -18.57 -33.63 -28.69
CA LYS A 580 -19.81 -33.71 -29.50
C LYS A 580 -21.04 -33.28 -28.69
N ASP A 581 -22.04 -32.73 -29.38
CA ASP A 581 -23.20 -32.07 -28.76
C ASP A 581 -24.30 -33.06 -28.30
N GLY A 582 -24.16 -34.35 -28.61
CA GLY A 582 -25.15 -35.40 -28.29
C GLY A 582 -24.56 -36.61 -27.56
N LYS A 583 -25.42 -37.40 -26.90
CA LYS A 583 -25.03 -38.68 -26.23
C LYS A 583 -25.12 -39.91 -27.15
N ALA A 584 -25.59 -39.75 -28.38
CA ALA A 584 -25.67 -40.85 -29.34
C ALA A 584 -24.26 -41.42 -29.62
N PRO A 585 -24.07 -42.75 -29.66
CA PRO A 585 -22.81 -43.35 -30.02
C PRO A 585 -22.41 -43.00 -31.45
N VAL A 586 -21.13 -42.67 -31.66
CA VAL A 586 -20.58 -42.33 -32.98
C VAL A 586 -19.30 -43.13 -33.21
N THR A 587 -19.07 -43.61 -34.43
CA THR A 587 -17.85 -44.36 -34.75
C THR A 587 -16.81 -43.42 -35.33
N LEU A 588 -15.70 -43.26 -34.63
CA LEU A 588 -14.55 -42.49 -35.06
C LEU A 588 -13.55 -43.44 -35.73
N LYS A 589 -13.18 -43.15 -36.97
CA LYS A 589 -12.18 -43.91 -37.73
C LYS A 589 -11.02 -43.00 -38.11
N VAL A 590 -9.79 -43.41 -37.80
CA VAL A 590 -8.57 -42.70 -38.14
C VAL A 590 -7.83 -43.50 -39.20
N SER A 591 -7.56 -42.86 -40.33
CA SER A 591 -6.75 -43.40 -41.41
C SER A 591 -5.47 -42.58 -41.59
N LEU A 592 -4.37 -43.30 -41.84
CA LEU A 592 -3.04 -42.78 -42.06
C LEU A 592 -2.48 -43.40 -43.34
N ASP A 593 -2.11 -42.56 -44.31
CA ASP A 593 -1.70 -42.97 -45.66
C ASP A 593 -2.67 -43.95 -46.34
N ASP A 594 -3.96 -43.63 -46.23
CA ASP A 594 -5.10 -44.39 -46.76
C ASP A 594 -5.33 -45.77 -46.11
N GLU A 595 -4.51 -46.16 -45.12
CA GLU A 595 -4.73 -47.34 -44.26
C GLU A 595 -5.48 -46.99 -42.98
N VAL A 596 -6.29 -47.92 -42.46
CA VAL A 596 -7.03 -47.71 -41.21
C VAL A 596 -6.11 -47.96 -40.02
N LEU A 597 -5.73 -46.90 -39.32
CA LEU A 597 -4.88 -46.99 -38.14
C LEU A 597 -5.69 -47.37 -36.90
N PHE A 598 -6.91 -46.83 -36.77
CA PHE A 598 -7.72 -46.95 -35.57
C PHE A 598 -9.21 -46.80 -35.88
N SER A 599 -10.07 -47.54 -35.17
CA SER A 599 -11.52 -47.35 -35.22
C SER A 599 -12.16 -47.70 -33.88
N GLN A 600 -12.97 -46.80 -33.33
CA GLN A 600 -13.67 -47.00 -32.06
C GLN A 600 -15.01 -46.26 -32.06
N THR A 601 -16.02 -46.90 -31.47
CA THR A 601 -17.31 -46.25 -31.16
C THR A 601 -17.23 -45.53 -29.82
N VAL A 602 -17.54 -44.23 -29.82
CA VAL A 602 -17.54 -43.37 -28.63
C VAL A 602 -18.95 -42.91 -28.30
N SER A 603 -19.35 -43.07 -27.03
CA SER A 603 -20.70 -42.71 -26.57
C SER A 603 -20.74 -41.43 -25.74
N ALA A 604 -19.65 -41.08 -25.05
CA ALA A 604 -19.57 -39.87 -24.22
C ALA A 604 -19.60 -38.59 -25.08
N THR A 605 -20.01 -37.47 -24.50
CA THR A 605 -20.00 -36.15 -25.17
C THR A 605 -18.59 -35.60 -25.35
N HIS A 606 -17.61 -36.11 -24.59
CA HIS A 606 -16.19 -35.81 -24.76
C HIS A 606 -15.35 -36.97 -24.24
N GLY A 607 -14.08 -37.01 -24.61
CA GLY A 607 -13.14 -37.99 -24.08
C GLY A 607 -11.76 -37.93 -24.72
N ASP A 608 -10.90 -38.85 -24.29
CA ASP A 608 -9.55 -39.04 -24.80
C ASP A 608 -9.41 -40.44 -25.41
N ILE A 609 -8.71 -40.52 -26.54
CA ILE A 609 -8.45 -41.73 -27.30
C ILE A 609 -6.95 -41.80 -27.59
N GLY A 610 -6.26 -42.76 -26.98
CA GLY A 610 -4.89 -43.09 -27.35
C GLY A 610 -4.83 -43.78 -28.71
N LEU A 611 -3.91 -43.34 -29.56
CA LEU A 611 -3.66 -43.97 -30.86
C LEU A 611 -2.46 -44.93 -30.79
N PRO A 612 -2.36 -45.88 -31.73
CA PRO A 612 -1.17 -46.70 -31.86
C PRO A 612 0.10 -45.86 -32.00
N PRO A 613 1.26 -46.33 -31.48
CA PRO A 613 2.52 -45.63 -31.63
C PRO A 613 2.87 -45.40 -33.11
N LEU A 614 3.42 -44.23 -33.43
CA LEU A 614 3.78 -43.86 -34.79
C LEU A 614 5.10 -43.10 -34.84
N LYS A 615 5.87 -43.29 -35.92
CA LYS A 615 7.13 -42.57 -36.10
C LYS A 615 6.84 -41.10 -36.38
N GLN A 616 7.73 -40.21 -35.95
CA GLN A 616 7.68 -38.82 -36.41
C GLN A 616 7.83 -38.75 -37.94
N GLY A 617 7.08 -37.87 -38.59
CA GLY A 617 6.98 -37.86 -40.05
C GLY A 617 5.83 -37.02 -40.58
N VAL A 618 5.64 -37.08 -41.89
CA VAL A 618 4.55 -36.39 -42.59
C VAL A 618 3.63 -37.44 -43.20
N TYR A 619 2.34 -37.35 -42.89
CA TYR A 619 1.35 -38.36 -43.22
C TYR A 619 0.10 -37.74 -43.88
N ARG A 620 -0.56 -38.51 -44.75
CA ARG A 620 -1.94 -38.24 -45.18
C ARG A 620 -2.88 -38.74 -44.09
N TRP A 621 -3.57 -37.81 -43.45
CA TRP A 621 -4.38 -38.07 -42.27
C TRP A 621 -5.86 -37.81 -42.58
N LEU A 622 -6.72 -38.76 -42.23
CA LEU A 622 -8.17 -38.62 -42.33
C LEU A 622 -8.82 -39.13 -41.04
N ILE A 623 -9.69 -38.31 -40.45
CA ILE A 623 -10.61 -38.75 -39.39
C ILE A 623 -12.00 -38.77 -40.00
N SER A 624 -12.67 -39.90 -39.99
CA SER A 624 -14.04 -40.07 -40.49
C SER A 624 -15.01 -40.30 -39.33
N CYS A 625 -16.13 -39.58 -39.33
CA CYS A 625 -17.24 -39.71 -38.39
C CYS A 625 -18.52 -39.15 -39.01
N ASP A 626 -19.66 -39.79 -38.74
CA ASP A 626 -20.95 -39.37 -39.29
C ASP A 626 -21.63 -38.23 -38.49
N ASP A 627 -21.08 -37.87 -37.33
CA ASP A 627 -21.59 -36.78 -36.49
C ASP A 627 -20.98 -35.42 -36.89
N PRO A 628 -21.77 -34.48 -37.41
CA PRO A 628 -21.28 -33.16 -37.83
C PRO A 628 -20.88 -32.25 -36.66
N SER A 629 -21.32 -32.54 -35.42
CA SER A 629 -20.95 -31.78 -34.22
C SER A 629 -19.56 -32.15 -33.68
N LEU A 630 -18.96 -33.25 -34.16
CA LEU A 630 -17.70 -33.76 -33.63
C LEU A 630 -16.55 -32.79 -33.87
N GLN A 631 -15.97 -32.30 -32.77
CA GLN A 631 -14.70 -31.58 -32.77
C GLN A 631 -13.61 -32.52 -32.28
N VAL A 632 -12.48 -32.58 -32.99
CA VAL A 632 -11.34 -33.40 -32.60
C VAL A 632 -10.08 -32.55 -32.55
N PHE A 633 -9.24 -32.84 -31.56
CA PHE A 633 -7.94 -32.24 -31.35
C PHE A 633 -6.89 -33.34 -31.21
N VAL A 634 -5.67 -33.09 -31.70
CA VAL A 634 -4.58 -34.07 -31.68
C VAL A 634 -3.27 -33.42 -31.23
N ASN A 635 -2.49 -34.17 -30.45
CA ASN A 635 -1.17 -33.75 -29.95
C ASN A 635 -0.01 -34.11 -30.92
N TYR A 636 1.24 -33.83 -30.53
CA TYR A 636 2.45 -34.04 -31.34
C TYR A 636 2.52 -33.25 -32.66
N ARG A 637 1.80 -32.13 -32.73
CA ARG A 637 1.81 -31.19 -33.87
C ARG A 637 2.19 -29.81 -33.37
N ARG A 638 3.11 -29.15 -34.07
CA ARG A 638 3.40 -27.73 -33.83
C ARG A 638 2.14 -26.91 -34.13
N PRO A 639 1.64 -26.10 -33.19
CA PRO A 639 0.47 -25.26 -33.44
C PRO A 639 0.81 -24.15 -34.44
N GLY A 640 -0.09 -23.89 -35.38
CA GLY A 640 -0.02 -22.77 -36.33
C GLY A 640 -1.09 -21.71 -36.06
N GLY A 641 -1.69 -21.71 -34.87
CA GLY A 641 -2.83 -20.88 -34.46
C GLY A 641 -3.29 -21.30 -33.05
N VAL A 642 -4.57 -21.07 -32.73
CA VAL A 642 -5.16 -21.43 -31.41
C VAL A 642 -4.94 -22.91 -31.10
N TYR A 643 -4.35 -23.18 -29.95
CA TYR A 643 -4.12 -24.51 -29.42
C TYR A 643 -4.71 -24.63 -28.02
N ARG A 644 -4.91 -25.87 -27.56
CA ARG A 644 -5.41 -26.17 -26.22
C ARG A 644 -4.38 -27.04 -25.50
N ARG A 645 -4.26 -26.87 -24.18
CA ARG A 645 -3.35 -27.67 -23.35
C ARG A 645 -4.16 -28.64 -22.49
N LYS A 646 -3.74 -29.91 -22.49
CA LYS A 646 -4.25 -30.91 -21.57
C LYS A 646 -3.33 -31.02 -20.37
N ARG A 647 -3.83 -30.73 -19.17
CA ARG A 647 -3.05 -30.83 -17.93
C ARG A 647 -3.77 -31.67 -16.89
N MET A 648 -3.02 -32.41 -16.09
CA MET A 648 -3.58 -33.10 -14.92
C MET A 648 -3.68 -32.08 -13.78
N ALA A 649 -4.89 -31.87 -13.25
CA ALA A 649 -5.13 -31.01 -12.09
C ALA A 649 -5.59 -31.88 -10.90
N ALA A 650 -5.03 -31.60 -9.73
CA ALA A 650 -5.36 -32.32 -8.50
C ALA A 650 -6.54 -31.64 -7.82
N ARG A 651 -7.56 -32.40 -7.42
CA ARG A 651 -8.70 -31.85 -6.69
C ARG A 651 -8.24 -31.37 -5.31
N LEU A 652 -8.50 -30.10 -5.00
CA LEU A 652 -8.27 -29.50 -3.70
C LEU A 652 -9.62 -29.22 -3.04
N GLY A 653 -9.98 -30.07 -2.09
CA GLY A 653 -11.14 -29.89 -1.21
C GLY A 653 -10.68 -29.56 0.21
N ARG A 654 -11.33 -30.15 1.22
CA ARG A 654 -10.94 -29.97 2.63
C ARG A 654 -9.63 -30.65 3.02
N GLU A 655 -9.23 -31.69 2.29
CA GLU A 655 -7.98 -32.39 2.57
C GLU A 655 -6.79 -31.70 1.88
N PRO A 656 -5.65 -31.56 2.58
CA PRO A 656 -4.46 -30.92 2.02
C PRO A 656 -3.80 -31.77 0.93
N LEU A 657 -3.37 -31.11 -0.14
CA LEU A 657 -2.47 -31.69 -1.13
C LEU A 657 -1.02 -31.55 -0.69
N ARG A 658 -0.22 -32.61 -0.89
CA ARG A 658 1.18 -32.66 -0.48
C ARG A 658 2.07 -32.90 -1.69
N TYR A 659 3.01 -32.01 -1.95
CA TYR A 659 3.95 -32.09 -3.07
C TYR A 659 5.37 -32.28 -2.56
N LEU A 660 6.18 -33.05 -3.30
CA LEU A 660 7.63 -33.08 -3.10
C LEU A 660 8.29 -32.12 -4.08
N VAL A 661 9.07 -31.19 -3.56
CA VAL A 661 9.74 -30.14 -4.32
C VAL A 661 11.24 -30.30 -4.13
N THR A 662 11.95 -30.60 -5.21
CA THR A 662 13.42 -30.73 -5.17
C THR A 662 14.07 -29.46 -5.70
N LYS A 663 14.91 -28.84 -4.87
CA LYS A 663 15.79 -27.72 -5.23
C LYS A 663 17.19 -28.28 -5.51
N HIS A 664 17.68 -28.16 -6.75
CA HIS A 664 18.96 -28.77 -7.16
C HIS A 664 20.17 -27.86 -6.95
N HIS A 665 19.98 -26.53 -7.04
CA HIS A 665 21.05 -25.54 -6.98
C HIS A 665 20.74 -24.50 -5.89
N GLY A 666 21.76 -23.73 -5.49
CA GLY A 666 21.60 -22.69 -4.45
C GLY A 666 20.72 -21.51 -4.87
N GLY A 667 20.58 -21.25 -6.17
CA GLY A 667 19.81 -20.12 -6.70
C GLY A 667 18.32 -20.16 -6.41
N ALA A 668 17.63 -19.04 -6.64
CA ALA A 668 16.19 -18.94 -6.45
C ALA A 668 15.41 -19.82 -7.43
N MET A 669 14.31 -20.39 -6.96
CA MET A 669 13.30 -21.05 -7.79
C MET A 669 11.91 -20.64 -7.31
N SER A 670 10.90 -20.73 -8.15
CA SER A 670 9.53 -20.42 -7.76
C SER A 670 8.60 -21.55 -8.10
N LEU A 671 7.51 -21.69 -7.36
CA LEU A 671 6.38 -22.52 -7.75
C LEU A 671 5.31 -21.60 -8.30
N LYS A 672 4.72 -21.96 -9.43
CA LYS A 672 3.57 -21.27 -10.03
C LYS A 672 2.37 -22.19 -9.91
N GLY A 673 1.30 -21.71 -9.30
CA GLY A 673 0.09 -22.47 -9.07
C GLY A 673 -1.14 -21.77 -9.61
N TRP A 674 -2.05 -22.55 -10.20
CA TRP A 674 -3.33 -22.09 -10.73
C TRP A 674 -4.44 -22.83 -10.01
N TYR A 675 -5.45 -22.08 -9.57
CA TYR A 675 -6.65 -22.64 -8.96
C TYR A 675 -7.82 -22.55 -9.94
N LEU A 676 -8.49 -23.68 -10.15
CA LEU A 676 -9.62 -23.81 -11.05
C LEU A 676 -10.88 -24.07 -10.21
N GLY A 677 -11.65 -23.01 -9.97
CA GLY A 677 -12.89 -23.02 -9.20
C GLY A 677 -14.10 -23.37 -10.05
N ARG A 678 -15.28 -23.45 -9.42
CA ARG A 678 -16.55 -23.55 -10.16
C ARG A 678 -16.98 -22.16 -10.63
N GLU A 679 -17.53 -22.06 -11.83
CA GLU A 679 -17.99 -20.82 -12.46
C GLU A 679 -19.02 -20.00 -11.63
N SER A 680 -19.67 -20.61 -10.63
CA SER A 680 -20.78 -20.01 -9.89
C SER A 680 -20.42 -19.42 -8.51
N GLY A 681 -19.23 -18.84 -8.33
CA GLY A 681 -18.83 -18.29 -7.03
C GLY A 681 -18.00 -17.01 -7.09
N ASP A 682 -18.63 -15.87 -6.79
CA ASP A 682 -17.93 -14.60 -6.50
C ASP A 682 -17.13 -14.64 -5.17
N ALA A 683 -17.22 -15.72 -4.41
CA ALA A 683 -16.54 -15.83 -3.12
C ALA A 683 -15.05 -16.12 -3.34
N PRO A 684 -14.15 -15.30 -2.77
CA PRO A 684 -12.71 -15.56 -2.86
C PRO A 684 -12.36 -16.90 -2.22
N VAL A 685 -11.34 -17.56 -2.77
CA VAL A 685 -10.77 -18.78 -2.21
C VAL A 685 -9.50 -18.43 -1.47
N GLU A 686 -9.40 -18.86 -0.22
CA GLU A 686 -8.18 -18.68 0.57
C GLU A 686 -7.37 -19.97 0.59
N LEU A 687 -6.17 -19.94 0.01
CA LEU A 687 -5.23 -21.05 0.04
C LEU A 687 -4.15 -20.80 1.08
N ARG A 688 -3.81 -21.82 1.86
CA ARG A 688 -2.62 -21.81 2.74
C ARG A 688 -1.58 -22.78 2.19
N MET A 689 -0.38 -22.26 1.96
CA MET A 689 0.78 -23.02 1.53
C MET A 689 1.82 -23.08 2.64
N ARG A 690 2.35 -24.27 2.91
CA ARG A 690 3.38 -24.50 3.92
C ARG A 690 4.52 -25.35 3.36
N LEU A 691 5.73 -24.84 3.40
CA LEU A 691 6.96 -25.54 3.04
C LEU A 691 7.58 -26.18 4.28
N GLU A 692 7.55 -27.51 4.35
CA GLU A 692 8.15 -28.32 5.41
C GLU A 692 9.53 -28.85 5.00
N GLY A 693 10.34 -29.19 6.00
CA GLY A 693 11.69 -29.73 5.80
C GLY A 693 12.76 -28.66 5.53
N VAL A 694 12.43 -27.39 5.75
CA VAL A 694 13.39 -26.29 5.66
C VAL A 694 14.28 -26.28 6.90
N SER A 695 15.40 -26.97 6.81
CA SER A 695 16.54 -26.83 7.73
C SER A 695 17.58 -25.93 7.05
N GLY A 696 17.43 -24.61 7.18
CA GLY A 696 18.36 -23.64 6.63
C GLY A 696 19.46 -23.27 7.63
N GLY A 697 20.60 -22.79 7.13
CA GLY A 697 21.59 -22.11 7.96
C GLY A 697 20.98 -20.84 8.59
N THR A 698 21.55 -20.41 9.71
CA THR A 698 21.09 -19.21 10.45
C THR A 698 21.10 -17.94 9.59
N GLY A 699 21.86 -17.91 8.51
CA GLY A 699 22.14 -16.73 7.68
C GLY A 699 23.64 -16.39 7.73
N PRO A 700 24.05 -15.23 7.20
CA PRO A 700 23.22 -14.22 6.54
C PRO A 700 22.87 -14.63 5.10
N SER A 701 21.72 -14.17 4.60
CA SER A 701 21.28 -14.37 3.20
C SER A 701 20.65 -13.09 2.65
N GLU A 702 20.80 -12.77 1.37
CA GLU A 702 20.21 -11.55 0.79
C GLU A 702 18.71 -11.68 0.47
N GLU A 703 18.21 -12.90 0.55
CA GLU A 703 16.82 -13.23 0.26
C GLU A 703 16.17 -13.99 1.43
N PHE A 704 14.84 -14.00 1.50
CA PHE A 704 14.13 -14.76 2.53
C PHE A 704 12.94 -15.52 1.95
N THR A 705 12.89 -16.83 2.23
CA THR A 705 11.77 -17.69 1.87
C THR A 705 10.75 -17.72 2.99
N PHE A 706 9.55 -17.21 2.71
CA PHE A 706 8.40 -17.37 3.60
C PHE A 706 7.91 -18.82 3.53
N THR A 707 8.09 -19.57 4.62
CA THR A 707 7.71 -20.98 4.67
C THR A 707 6.21 -21.21 4.83
N VAL A 708 5.45 -20.18 5.19
CA VAL A 708 3.98 -20.20 5.25
C VAL A 708 3.42 -18.96 4.56
N ARG A 709 2.55 -19.16 3.56
CA ARG A 709 1.86 -18.10 2.83
C ARG A 709 0.37 -18.40 2.74
N ASP A 710 -0.47 -17.39 2.92
CA ASP A 710 -1.88 -17.38 2.60
C ASP A 710 -2.10 -16.54 1.34
N GLU A 711 -2.78 -17.10 0.36
CA GLU A 711 -3.15 -16.42 -0.89
C GLU A 711 -4.67 -16.30 -0.97
N VAL A 712 -5.16 -15.13 -1.34
CA VAL A 712 -6.59 -14.88 -1.58
C VAL A 712 -6.80 -14.82 -3.09
N LEU A 713 -7.55 -15.77 -3.64
CA LEU A 713 -7.77 -15.90 -5.07
C LEU A 713 -9.19 -15.48 -5.41
N VAL A 714 -9.33 -14.45 -6.24
CA VAL A 714 -10.61 -14.02 -6.82
C VAL A 714 -10.74 -14.64 -8.21
N GLY A 715 -11.95 -15.09 -8.56
CA GLY A 715 -12.20 -15.69 -9.87
C GLY A 715 -12.27 -14.60 -10.95
N GLU A 716 -11.66 -14.84 -12.11
CA GLU A 716 -11.78 -13.95 -13.26
C GLU A 716 -12.94 -14.40 -14.15
N THR A 717 -13.92 -13.52 -14.37
CA THR A 717 -15.02 -13.78 -15.30
C THR A 717 -14.50 -13.75 -16.74
N GLY A 718 -14.32 -14.92 -17.36
CA GLY A 718 -14.10 -15.04 -18.81
C GLY A 718 -13.17 -16.17 -19.24
N GLN A 719 -12.24 -16.63 -18.38
CA GLN A 719 -11.36 -17.74 -18.70
C GLN A 719 -11.92 -19.07 -18.18
N ILE A 720 -12.26 -19.93 -19.13
CA ILE A 720 -12.94 -21.20 -18.88
C ILE A 720 -12.00 -22.37 -19.18
N ALA A 721 -11.79 -23.21 -18.17
CA ALA A 721 -11.22 -24.54 -18.31
C ALA A 721 -12.35 -25.58 -18.29
N GLU A 722 -12.25 -26.60 -19.16
CA GLU A 722 -13.23 -27.70 -19.18
C GLU A 722 -12.60 -28.96 -18.58
N ALA A 723 -13.27 -29.58 -17.60
CA ALA A 723 -12.85 -30.90 -17.11
C ALA A 723 -13.19 -31.97 -18.16
N LEU A 724 -12.19 -32.76 -18.58
CA LEU A 724 -12.36 -33.84 -19.57
C LEU A 724 -13.02 -35.11 -19.00
N VAL A 725 -13.29 -35.14 -17.68
CA VAL A 725 -13.90 -36.28 -16.99
C VAL A 725 -14.99 -35.76 -16.05
N GLY A 726 -16.19 -36.33 -16.14
CA GLY A 726 -17.36 -35.97 -15.33
C GLY A 726 -18.16 -34.81 -15.90
N ASN A 727 -19.36 -35.08 -16.42
CA ASN A 727 -20.41 -34.15 -16.91
C ASN A 727 -19.99 -32.86 -17.67
N GLY A 728 -18.73 -32.70 -18.10
CA GLY A 728 -18.24 -31.49 -18.76
C GLY A 728 -18.25 -30.28 -17.83
N GLN A 729 -17.82 -30.46 -16.57
CA GLN A 729 -17.80 -29.37 -15.61
C GLN A 729 -16.96 -28.19 -16.14
N VAL A 730 -17.61 -27.04 -16.24
CA VAL A 730 -16.99 -25.76 -16.56
C VAL A 730 -16.31 -25.23 -15.30
N LEU A 731 -15.02 -24.92 -15.41
CA LEU A 731 -14.19 -24.42 -14.34
C LEU A 731 -13.78 -22.99 -14.68
N ALA A 732 -13.94 -22.08 -13.73
CA ALA A 732 -13.39 -20.74 -13.83
C ALA A 732 -11.93 -20.77 -13.40
N GLU A 733 -11.08 -20.11 -14.17
CA GLU A 733 -9.69 -19.91 -13.81
C GLU A 733 -9.55 -18.72 -12.84
N HIS A 734 -8.78 -18.91 -11.78
CA HIS A 734 -8.39 -17.83 -10.88
C HIS A 734 -6.99 -17.31 -11.25
N GLN A 735 -6.66 -16.12 -10.75
CA GLN A 735 -5.33 -15.53 -10.89
C GLN A 735 -4.20 -16.51 -10.50
N PRO A 736 -3.07 -16.52 -11.24
CA PRO A 736 -1.92 -17.32 -10.88
C PRO A 736 -1.36 -16.85 -9.53
N PHE A 737 -0.97 -17.79 -8.69
CA PHE A 737 -0.20 -17.49 -7.48
C PHE A 737 1.22 -18.04 -7.58
N TYR A 738 2.12 -17.46 -6.78
CA TYR A 738 3.52 -17.83 -6.76
C TYR A 738 3.97 -18.22 -5.34
N PHE A 739 4.88 -19.17 -5.24
CA PHE A 739 5.56 -19.52 -4.00
C PHE A 739 7.07 -19.52 -4.25
N PRO A 740 7.77 -18.41 -3.98
CA PRO A 740 9.21 -18.32 -4.20
C PRO A 740 9.97 -19.11 -3.12
N ILE A 741 10.90 -19.94 -3.55
CA ILE A 741 11.91 -20.63 -2.73
C ILE A 741 13.27 -20.04 -3.10
N LYS A 742 13.69 -19.08 -2.30
CA LYS A 742 14.82 -18.19 -2.53
C LYS A 742 16.16 -18.82 -2.13
N ALA A 743 17.25 -18.09 -2.29
CA ALA A 743 18.61 -18.58 -2.05
C ALA A 743 18.90 -18.97 -0.58
N ASP A 744 18.12 -18.47 0.39
CA ASP A 744 18.25 -18.81 1.82
C ASP A 744 17.91 -20.26 2.16
N VAL A 745 17.22 -20.96 1.27
CA VAL A 745 16.92 -22.39 1.42
C VAL A 745 17.96 -23.19 0.65
N SER A 746 18.68 -24.07 1.35
CA SER A 746 19.71 -24.92 0.74
C SER A 746 19.14 -25.83 -0.38
N PRO A 747 19.99 -26.42 -1.24
CA PRO A 747 19.54 -27.50 -2.11
C PRO A 747 19.03 -28.70 -1.28
N GLY A 748 17.95 -29.34 -1.72
CA GLY A 748 17.29 -30.39 -0.95
C GLY A 748 15.92 -30.76 -1.49
N THR A 749 15.26 -31.71 -0.82
CA THR A 749 13.87 -32.08 -1.12
C THR A 749 12.97 -31.64 0.02
N TYR A 750 11.98 -30.83 -0.31
CA TYR A 750 11.04 -30.20 0.60
C TYR A 750 9.64 -30.74 0.37
N ARG A 751 8.79 -30.62 1.39
CA ARG A 751 7.36 -30.95 1.25
C ARG A 751 6.54 -29.68 1.26
N LEU A 752 5.87 -29.38 0.15
CA LEU A 752 4.87 -28.32 0.10
C LEU A 752 3.51 -28.90 0.44
N VAL A 753 2.83 -28.33 1.43
CA VAL A 753 1.45 -28.66 1.79
C VAL A 753 0.56 -27.49 1.35
N VAL A 754 -0.48 -27.78 0.59
CA VAL A 754 -1.47 -26.78 0.13
C VAL A 754 -2.85 -27.13 0.69
N GLU A 755 -3.43 -26.20 1.42
CA GLU A 755 -4.71 -26.32 2.12
C GLU A 755 -5.70 -25.29 1.58
N ASN A 756 -6.95 -25.71 1.32
CA ASN A 756 -8.06 -24.78 1.12
C ASN A 756 -8.62 -24.39 2.51
N ARG A 757 -8.46 -23.12 2.89
CA ARG A 757 -8.88 -22.59 4.19
C ARG A 757 -10.34 -22.14 4.17
N SER A 758 -10.76 -21.53 3.07
CA SER A 758 -12.12 -21.04 2.87
C SER A 758 -12.40 -20.88 1.37
N GLY A 759 -13.68 -20.91 1.00
CA GLY A 759 -14.12 -20.89 -0.40
C GLY A 759 -14.62 -22.25 -0.89
N GLN A 760 -14.86 -22.36 -2.19
CA GLN A 760 -15.38 -23.59 -2.81
C GLN A 760 -14.26 -24.59 -3.11
N ASP A 761 -14.57 -25.88 -3.15
CA ASP A 761 -13.69 -26.93 -3.71
C ASP A 761 -13.32 -26.63 -5.17
N GLY A 762 -12.13 -27.03 -5.59
CA GLY A 762 -11.64 -26.79 -6.95
C GLY A 762 -10.50 -27.72 -7.32
N TYR A 763 -9.76 -27.34 -8.37
CA TYR A 763 -8.60 -28.08 -8.85
C TYR A 763 -7.35 -27.21 -8.83
N LEU A 764 -6.23 -27.81 -8.44
CA LEU A 764 -4.94 -27.16 -8.39
C LEU A 764 -4.01 -27.72 -9.47
N LEU A 765 -3.48 -26.82 -10.30
CA LEU A 765 -2.34 -27.06 -11.14
C LEU A 765 -1.12 -26.42 -10.48
N LEU A 766 -0.08 -27.19 -10.21
CA LEU A 766 1.16 -26.66 -9.64
C LEU A 766 2.32 -26.99 -10.57
N SER A 767 3.21 -26.03 -10.79
CA SER A 767 4.42 -26.22 -11.57
C SER A 767 5.61 -25.59 -10.87
N LYS A 768 6.75 -26.26 -10.95
CA LYS A 768 8.05 -25.71 -10.59
C LYS A 768 8.54 -24.85 -11.75
N ILE A 769 8.99 -23.63 -11.49
CA ILE A 769 9.56 -22.72 -12.48
C ILE A 769 10.95 -22.23 -12.06
N TRP A 770 11.86 -22.10 -13.03
CA TRP A 770 13.22 -21.59 -12.83
C TRP A 770 13.76 -20.91 -14.09
N GLN A 771 14.69 -19.97 -13.92
CA GLN A 771 15.43 -19.36 -15.03
C GLN A 771 16.52 -20.33 -15.52
N THR A 772 16.74 -20.40 -16.84
CA THR A 772 17.87 -21.13 -17.42
C THR A 772 19.07 -20.21 -17.64
N GLU A 773 20.25 -20.62 -17.17
CA GLU A 773 21.53 -19.90 -17.32
C GLU A 773 21.94 -19.63 -18.78
N GLU A 774 21.34 -20.30 -19.78
CA GLU A 774 21.60 -20.07 -21.21
C GLU A 774 21.25 -18.64 -21.67
N ALA A 775 20.48 -17.86 -20.91
CA ALA A 775 20.20 -16.46 -21.21
C ALA A 775 21.33 -15.50 -20.77
N THR A 776 22.20 -15.90 -19.84
CA THR A 776 23.22 -14.99 -19.27
C THR A 776 24.43 -14.80 -20.20
N ILE A 777 24.67 -15.73 -21.13
CA ILE A 777 25.81 -15.66 -22.06
C ILE A 777 25.58 -14.63 -23.19
N ALA A 778 24.33 -14.24 -23.47
CA ALA A 778 24.01 -13.33 -24.59
C ALA A 778 24.20 -11.82 -24.27
N HIS A 779 24.45 -11.44 -23.02
CA HIS A 779 24.67 -10.03 -22.61
C HIS A 779 26.02 -9.78 -21.93
N GLY A 780 26.91 -10.77 -21.93
CA GLY A 780 28.23 -10.72 -21.31
C GLY A 780 29.38 -10.43 -22.28
N THR A 781 29.24 -9.50 -23.23
CA THR A 781 30.39 -8.91 -23.93
C THR A 781 30.10 -7.47 -24.29
N HIS A 782 30.15 -6.57 -23.30
CA HIS A 782 30.63 -5.21 -23.50
C HIS A 782 31.11 -4.64 -22.16
N GLN A 783 32.42 -4.72 -21.95
CA GLN A 783 33.22 -3.76 -21.17
C GLN A 783 34.67 -3.83 -21.66
N PRO A 784 35.42 -2.73 -21.67
CA PRO A 784 35.03 -1.32 -21.85
C PRO A 784 35.05 -0.90 -23.33
#